data_AF-A0A9W8RI35-F1
#
_entry.id   AF-A0A9W8RI35-F1
#
_cell.length_a   1.000
_cell.length_b   1.000
_cell.length_c   1.000
_cell.angle_alpha   90.00
_cell.angle_beta   90.00
_cell.angle_gamma   90.00
#
_symmetry.space_group_name_H-M   'P 1'
#
loop_
_entity.id
_entity.type
_entity.pdbx_description
1 polymer ?
#
loop_
_entity_poly.entity_id
_entity_poly.type
_entity_poly.pdbx_seq_one_letter_code
_entity_poly.pdbx_strand_id
1 'polypeptide(L)'
;MPLRCAVACCRSGIHPTSPSSPDAVWITNAVLNRAIERFHHAHPIPCRRLSSCPGPIESRRRLGKRHMTAILPESRASPLPWTIDLPYNLGEWTWEAPNAPADRHKKKLSRFERLIRWLEGPTQEDASIPAPTPTNPAETIPAETVLAETISEAQEVLAEFRDALAGLQGRQSRASLYTACGPYTSRILELIRLRAISLDDMTSALDPFDSRIREKVPVQILDCIHAWYLQEVVHAIHASRTAPSHDAFGKKFWDQFFDQVIALTPQRPTFRLFQTLVIKGVQKISFKTVPEYYRRLFRAHILHQASLPEQNAARAAEQHATLFEQVKFFRKGGLVEFCNKLIESCMEIPGDDEFRKRIAYHLLQTLAYIIPLSKSTFGRFASRINGTAPWRKEEAFILVRARLLSKARNRINVAAYYHRSLNMRDGHHWTWLIKAALGDSSERQLQNLRTLTHSCNIVGNLDALLMTAARMPNGGSLLRDILVASRDPYVAVAAWATYNEGRDTKAKWGWHIWLPYIRTLIEDPEIDVALIWDAIDLLPFKSIQRLPPRYHWEGIGDRMMLLERMADWFMLRTNVTPRQQLRFVEKCIAHGQVAGGPMSKRLMANLAKLVIRDLEEGSLGRTARLQYLIKMVELHLGPEEAAKVRHQLEGWRWIVVNQDFGNKPKTKFDLEEELDELGVEMDQYETRQGLLEEELISESEYNIEEYGS
;
A
#
# COMPACT_ATOMS: atom_id res chain seq x y z
N MET A 1 11.19 18.67 34.42
CA MET A 1 12.01 18.58 33.19
C MET A 1 11.20 19.10 32.01
N PRO A 2 11.82 19.83 31.06
CA PRO A 2 11.13 20.85 30.28
C PRO A 2 10.23 20.30 29.16
N LEU A 3 9.09 20.96 29.01
CA LEU A 3 8.08 20.79 27.97
C LEU A 3 8.67 21.07 26.58
N ARG A 4 8.54 20.10 25.66
CA ARG A 4 8.94 20.29 24.27
C ARG A 4 7.83 20.97 23.47
N CYS A 5 8.26 21.97 22.71
CA CYS A 5 7.49 22.92 21.93
C CYS A 5 6.44 22.31 21.01
N ALA A 6 5.25 22.94 21.02
CA ALA A 6 4.29 22.91 19.93
C ALA A 6 4.85 23.68 18.73
N VAL A 7 4.94 23.03 17.57
CA VAL A 7 5.22 23.71 16.30
C VAL A 7 3.90 24.28 15.79
N ALA A 8 3.82 25.61 15.72
CA ALA A 8 2.69 26.34 15.19
C ALA A 8 2.48 26.04 13.69
N CYS A 9 1.24 25.72 13.34
CA CYS A 9 0.75 25.65 11.98
C CYS A 9 0.97 26.99 11.24
N CYS A 10 1.71 26.98 10.14
CA CYS A 10 1.61 28.03 9.13
C CYS A 10 0.28 27.86 8.39
N ARG A 11 -0.68 28.74 8.69
CA ARG A 11 -1.93 28.89 7.97
C ARG A 11 -1.67 29.37 6.54
N SER A 12 -2.40 28.79 5.59
CA SER A 12 -2.53 29.25 4.21
C SER A 12 -2.93 30.73 4.16
N GLY A 13 -2.06 31.57 3.60
CA GLY A 13 -2.37 32.95 3.25
C GLY A 13 -3.17 33.01 1.96
N ILE A 14 -4.36 33.60 2.06
CA ILE A 14 -5.25 33.99 0.97
C ILE A 14 -4.51 35.01 0.09
N HIS A 15 -4.45 34.78 -1.22
CA HIS A 15 -3.98 35.77 -2.18
C HIS A 15 -5.02 36.89 -2.34
N PRO A 16 -4.69 38.16 -2.09
CA PRO A 16 -5.45 39.28 -2.63
C PRO A 16 -4.99 39.51 -4.07
N THR A 17 -5.93 39.47 -5.00
CA THR A 17 -5.79 40.05 -6.35
C THR A 17 -5.70 41.57 -6.26
N SER A 18 -4.70 42.19 -6.91
CA SER A 18 -4.72 43.61 -7.32
C SER A 18 -3.59 43.92 -8.33
N PRO A 19 -3.60 45.06 -9.04
CA PRO A 19 -3.41 45.13 -10.49
C PRO A 19 -2.08 45.78 -10.91
N SER A 20 -1.81 45.77 -12.22
CA SER A 20 -0.94 46.67 -13.02
C SER A 20 0.30 47.32 -12.36
N SER A 21 1.50 46.82 -12.71
CA SER A 21 2.79 47.46 -13.07
C SER A 21 3.09 48.93 -12.68
N PRO A 22 4.38 49.36 -12.57
CA PRO A 22 5.61 48.70 -12.09
C PRO A 22 6.34 49.54 -11.02
N ASP A 23 6.99 48.91 -10.05
CA ASP A 23 8.16 49.51 -9.40
C ASP A 23 9.06 48.38 -8.92
N ALA A 24 10.15 48.16 -9.64
CA ALA A 24 11.18 47.23 -9.22
C ALA A 24 11.85 47.81 -7.97
N VAL A 25 11.50 47.28 -6.79
CA VAL A 25 12.18 47.62 -5.55
C VAL A 25 13.58 47.00 -5.60
N TRP A 26 14.60 47.82 -5.86
CA TRP A 26 15.99 47.40 -5.84
C TRP A 26 16.42 47.15 -4.39
N ILE A 27 16.45 45.88 -4.00
CA ILE A 27 17.00 45.46 -2.71
C ILE A 27 18.52 45.45 -2.85
N THR A 28 19.20 46.34 -2.15
CA THR A 28 20.67 46.33 -2.14
C THR A 28 21.19 45.07 -1.44
N ASN A 29 22.34 44.54 -1.87
CA ASN A 29 22.98 43.38 -1.26
C ASN A 29 23.22 43.58 0.26
N ALA A 30 23.39 44.81 0.71
CA ALA A 30 23.51 45.15 2.12
C ALA A 30 22.21 44.85 2.91
N VAL A 31 21.04 45.16 2.36
CA VAL A 31 19.74 44.88 2.99
C VAL A 31 19.47 43.38 2.99
N LEU A 32 19.82 42.68 1.91
CA LEU A 32 19.70 41.23 1.80
C LEU A 32 20.58 40.52 2.84
N ASN A 33 21.85 40.91 2.96
CA ASN A 33 22.79 40.34 3.94
C ASN A 33 22.30 40.57 5.37
N ARG A 34 21.79 41.77 5.68
CA ARG A 34 21.27 42.08 7.01
C ARG A 34 19.99 41.30 7.35
N ALA A 35 19.17 41.00 6.35
CA ALA A 35 17.98 40.15 6.51
C ALA A 35 18.37 38.68 6.74
N ILE A 36 19.39 38.18 6.03
CA ILE A 36 19.95 36.83 6.20
C ILE A 36 20.59 36.70 7.59
N GLU A 37 21.37 37.68 8.04
CA GLU A 37 21.95 37.70 9.38
C GLU A 37 20.87 37.67 10.47
N ARG A 38 19.82 38.48 10.34
CA ARG A 38 18.67 38.47 11.28
C ARG A 38 17.95 37.13 11.29
N PHE A 39 17.81 36.48 10.13
CA PHE A 39 17.21 35.16 10.03
C PHE A 39 18.04 34.09 10.74
N HIS A 40 19.37 34.10 10.57
CA HIS A 40 20.30 33.19 11.25
C HIS A 40 20.37 33.43 12.76
N HIS A 41 20.24 34.69 13.22
CA HIS A 41 20.17 35.01 14.65
C HIS A 41 18.84 34.63 15.30
N ALA A 42 17.72 34.74 14.57
CA ALA A 42 16.39 34.37 15.09
C ALA A 42 16.14 32.85 15.10
N HIS A 43 16.82 32.09 14.23
CA HIS A 43 16.68 30.64 14.12
C HIS A 43 18.07 29.97 14.11
N PRO A 44 18.71 29.76 15.28
CA PRO A 44 19.95 29.01 15.33
C PRO A 44 19.66 27.57 14.85
N ILE A 45 20.12 27.26 13.65
CA ILE A 45 20.03 25.91 13.09
C ILE A 45 20.87 24.99 14.00
N PRO A 46 20.28 23.96 14.63
CA PRO A 46 21.05 23.02 15.42
C PRO A 46 21.85 22.14 14.45
N CYS A 47 23.08 22.56 14.16
CA CYS A 47 24.05 21.74 13.44
C CYS A 47 24.32 20.48 14.27
N ARG A 48 23.79 19.35 13.80
CA ARG A 48 24.23 18.02 14.24
C ARG A 48 25.74 17.94 14.01
N ARG A 49 26.51 17.85 15.10
CA ARG A 49 27.95 17.56 15.08
C ARG A 49 28.15 16.13 14.56
N LEU A 50 28.25 15.98 13.26
CA LEU A 50 28.82 14.80 12.61
C LEU A 50 30.19 15.20 12.08
N SER A 51 31.22 14.60 12.69
CA SER A 51 32.66 14.77 12.43
C SER A 51 33.27 16.13 12.86
N SER A 52 34.28 16.04 13.71
CA SER A 52 35.12 17.15 14.17
C SER A 52 36.32 17.36 13.23
N CYS A 53 36.10 17.28 11.92
CA CYS A 53 37.12 17.55 10.92
C CYS A 53 36.87 18.94 10.32
N PRO A 54 37.73 19.93 10.61
CA PRO A 54 37.63 21.26 10.02
C PRO A 54 37.74 21.14 8.50
N GLY A 55 36.94 21.92 7.78
CA GLY A 55 37.04 21.98 6.32
C GLY A 55 38.43 22.43 5.84
N PRO A 56 38.77 22.22 4.55
CA PRO A 56 40.11 22.47 4.00
C PRO A 56 40.64 23.89 4.27
N ILE A 57 39.74 24.88 4.35
CA ILE A 57 40.08 26.28 4.62
C ILE A 57 40.36 26.53 6.11
N GLU A 58 39.68 25.82 7.01
CA GLU A 58 39.82 25.95 8.47
C GLU A 58 41.10 25.25 8.98
N SER A 59 41.54 24.19 8.29
CA SER A 59 42.80 23.48 8.58
C SER A 59 44.04 24.35 8.36
N ARG A 60 43.98 25.31 7.42
CA ARG A 60 45.08 26.24 7.12
C ARG A 60 45.24 27.38 8.14
N ARG A 61 44.18 27.73 8.88
CA ARG A 61 44.24 28.78 9.93
C ARG A 61 44.89 28.29 11.23
N ARG A 62 44.99 26.98 11.44
CA ARG A 62 45.64 26.38 12.62
C ARG A 62 47.00 25.80 12.24
N LEU A 63 47.96 26.69 11.95
CA LEU A 63 49.37 26.33 11.86
C LEU A 63 49.88 25.91 13.24
N GLY A 64 50.07 24.61 13.44
CA GLY A 64 50.70 24.09 14.66
C GLY A 64 50.55 22.59 14.84
N LYS A 65 51.47 21.82 14.25
CA LYS A 65 51.94 20.48 14.66
C LYS A 65 50.87 19.44 15.06
N ARG A 66 50.67 18.42 14.20
CA ARG A 66 50.77 16.97 14.55
C ARG A 66 50.60 16.07 13.32
N HIS A 67 51.39 15.00 13.33
CA HIS A 67 51.44 13.92 12.35
C HIS A 67 50.27 12.93 12.46
N MET A 68 49.83 12.49 11.27
CA MET A 68 49.36 11.15 10.84
C MET A 68 48.14 10.42 11.42
N THR A 69 47.48 9.76 10.45
CA THR A 69 46.80 8.45 10.46
C THR A 69 45.46 8.27 11.16
N ALA A 70 44.41 8.10 10.34
CA ALA A 70 43.32 7.17 10.61
C ALA A 70 42.96 6.47 9.28
N ILE A 71 43.54 5.29 9.11
CA ILE A 71 43.18 4.29 8.10
C ILE A 71 41.82 3.72 8.53
N LEU A 72 40.79 3.84 7.68
CA LEU A 72 39.62 2.96 7.78
C LEU A 72 39.78 1.88 6.70
N PRO A 73 39.88 0.59 7.06
CA PRO A 73 39.85 -0.50 6.10
C PRO A 73 38.40 -0.66 5.58
N GLU A 74 38.25 -0.91 4.27
CA GLU A 74 37.04 -1.45 3.63
C GLU A 74 35.82 -0.52 3.37
N SER A 75 36.04 0.63 2.73
CA SER A 75 34.98 1.21 1.88
C SER A 75 35.48 1.36 0.43
N ARG A 76 35.00 0.49 -0.45
CA ARG A 76 35.16 0.67 -1.90
C ARG A 76 34.25 1.81 -2.34
N ALA A 77 34.76 3.04 -2.29
CA ALA A 77 34.15 4.18 -2.95
C ALA A 77 34.32 4.03 -4.47
N SER A 78 33.21 4.08 -5.21
CA SER A 78 33.18 4.31 -6.65
C SER A 78 33.97 5.57 -7.01
N PRO A 79 34.68 5.63 -8.16
CA PRO A 79 35.40 6.84 -8.52
C PRO A 79 34.42 7.98 -8.84
N LEU A 80 34.69 9.16 -8.27
CA LEU A 80 33.97 10.41 -8.51
C LEU A 80 34.52 11.14 -9.77
N PRO A 81 33.77 12.07 -10.37
CA PRO A 81 33.86 12.47 -11.80
C PRO A 81 35.08 13.29 -12.25
N TRP A 82 36.15 13.40 -11.45
CA TRP A 82 37.32 14.24 -11.73
C TRP A 82 38.66 13.49 -11.68
N THR A 83 38.69 12.22 -12.05
CA THR A 83 39.94 11.54 -12.43
C THR A 83 40.47 12.13 -13.72
N ILE A 84 41.15 13.28 -13.59
CA ILE A 84 42.12 13.81 -14.54
C ILE A 84 43.39 13.00 -14.31
N ASP A 85 43.92 12.37 -15.36
CA ASP A 85 45.20 11.68 -15.31
C ASP A 85 46.32 12.71 -15.10
N LEU A 86 46.86 12.78 -13.88
CA LEU A 86 48.07 13.54 -13.56
C LEU A 86 49.29 12.65 -13.77
N PRO A 87 50.35 13.15 -14.45
CA PRO A 87 51.59 12.39 -14.63
C PRO A 87 52.34 12.18 -13.29
N TYR A 88 52.98 11.02 -13.19
CA TYR A 88 53.49 10.40 -11.95
C TYR A 88 54.73 11.04 -11.30
N ASN A 89 55.25 12.17 -11.78
CA ASN A 89 56.45 12.81 -11.22
C ASN A 89 56.26 14.31 -10.99
N LEU A 90 56.09 14.70 -9.72
CA LEU A 90 55.91 16.10 -9.27
C LEU A 90 57.21 16.91 -9.19
N GLY A 91 58.37 16.32 -9.53
CA GLY A 91 59.69 16.97 -9.46
C GLY A 91 60.14 17.69 -10.74
N GLU A 92 59.46 17.47 -11.87
CA GLU A 92 59.82 18.03 -13.18
C GLU A 92 58.92 19.21 -13.59
N TRP A 93 58.08 19.70 -12.67
CA TRP A 93 57.11 20.75 -12.97
C TRP A 93 57.77 22.13 -12.93
N THR A 94 58.34 22.57 -14.05
CA THR A 94 58.71 23.96 -14.28
C THR A 94 57.56 24.69 -14.96
N TRP A 95 57.07 25.76 -14.33
CA TRP A 95 56.06 26.63 -14.92
C TRP A 95 56.70 27.43 -16.08
N GLU A 96 56.18 27.26 -17.29
CA GLU A 96 56.47 28.14 -18.44
C GLU A 96 55.22 29.00 -18.74
N ALA A 97 55.44 30.28 -19.05
CA ALA A 97 54.37 31.19 -19.42
C ALA A 97 53.75 30.78 -20.77
N PRO A 98 52.41 30.69 -20.91
CA PRO A 98 51.79 30.35 -22.19
C PRO A 98 52.12 31.38 -23.28
N ASN A 99 52.65 30.88 -24.39
CA ASN A 99 53.22 31.55 -25.57
C ASN A 99 52.57 32.88 -26.03
N ALA A 100 53.41 33.71 -26.65
CA ALA A 100 53.06 34.94 -27.35
C ALA A 100 51.94 34.73 -28.40
N PRO A 101 51.12 35.77 -28.67
CA PRO A 101 49.90 35.67 -29.49
C PRO A 101 50.09 35.08 -30.90
N ALA A 102 51.31 35.10 -31.44
CA ALA A 102 51.62 34.54 -32.77
C ALA A 102 51.55 33.00 -32.85
N ASP A 103 51.72 32.28 -31.74
CA ASP A 103 51.78 30.80 -31.75
C ASP A 103 50.41 30.10 -31.61
N ARG A 104 49.32 30.86 -31.45
CA ARG A 104 47.96 30.31 -31.24
C ARG A 104 47.36 29.61 -32.46
N HIS A 105 47.97 29.69 -33.64
CA HIS A 105 47.38 29.17 -34.88
C HIS A 105 47.73 27.72 -35.23
N LYS A 106 48.51 26.99 -34.41
CA LYS A 106 49.03 25.65 -34.79
C LYS A 106 48.61 24.45 -33.94
N LYS A 107 47.66 24.56 -32.99
CA LYS A 107 47.16 23.38 -32.23
C LYS A 107 45.64 23.20 -32.31
N LYS A 108 45.21 21.94 -32.46
CA LYS A 108 43.80 21.52 -32.46
C LYS A 108 43.15 21.83 -31.10
N LEU A 109 42.09 22.62 -31.15
CA LEU A 109 41.35 23.16 -29.99
C LEU A 109 40.72 22.06 -29.12
N SER A 110 41.01 22.10 -27.82
CA SER A 110 40.41 21.21 -26.82
C SER A 110 38.96 21.59 -26.50
N ARG A 111 38.18 20.66 -25.95
CA ARG A 111 36.77 20.88 -25.56
C ARG A 111 36.61 21.92 -24.45
N PHE A 112 37.66 22.15 -23.67
CA PHE A 112 37.66 23.11 -22.57
C PHE A 112 37.80 24.55 -23.07
N GLU A 113 38.62 24.78 -24.09
CA GLU A 113 38.74 26.10 -24.74
C GLU A 113 37.46 26.49 -25.47
N ARG A 114 36.73 25.51 -26.02
CA ARG A 114 35.39 25.73 -26.62
C ARG A 114 34.35 26.16 -25.58
N LEU A 115 34.46 25.67 -24.35
CA LEU A 115 33.57 26.04 -23.25
C LEU A 115 33.86 27.47 -22.76
N ILE A 116 35.15 27.85 -22.65
CA ILE A 116 35.55 29.21 -22.27
C ILE A 116 35.09 30.21 -23.34
N ARG A 117 35.30 29.90 -24.62
CA ARG A 117 34.84 30.73 -25.75
C ARG A 117 33.32 30.85 -25.88
N TRP A 118 32.57 29.91 -25.28
CA TRP A 118 31.10 29.93 -25.23
C TRP A 118 30.57 30.71 -24.02
N LEU A 119 31.31 30.69 -22.91
CA LEU A 119 31.01 31.47 -21.70
C LEU A 119 31.35 32.96 -21.86
N GLU A 120 32.35 33.28 -22.67
CA GLU A 120 32.70 34.65 -23.08
C GLU A 120 31.78 35.15 -24.21
N GLY A 121 30.45 35.09 -24.02
CA GLY A 121 29.47 35.57 -25.00
C GLY A 121 29.83 36.94 -25.62
N PRO A 122 29.37 37.26 -26.83
CA PRO A 122 29.98 38.27 -27.68
C PRO A 122 29.94 39.65 -27.01
N THR A 123 31.08 40.10 -26.51
CA THR A 123 31.29 41.50 -26.13
C THR A 123 31.36 42.31 -27.41
N GLN A 124 30.30 43.05 -27.67
CA GLN A 124 30.22 44.06 -28.70
C GLN A 124 31.06 45.26 -28.26
N GLU A 125 32.32 45.34 -28.71
CA GLU A 125 33.08 46.59 -28.77
C GLU A 125 33.79 46.67 -30.14
N ASP A 126 33.66 47.84 -30.75
CA ASP A 126 34.23 48.32 -32.03
C ASP A 126 33.63 47.80 -33.34
N ALA A 127 32.35 48.14 -33.56
CA ALA A 127 31.83 48.37 -34.91
C ALA A 127 31.86 49.88 -35.21
N SER A 128 32.88 50.33 -35.95
CA SER A 128 32.81 51.59 -36.67
C SER A 128 31.82 51.43 -37.84
N ILE A 129 30.70 52.14 -37.74
CA ILE A 129 29.75 52.36 -38.84
C ILE A 129 30.40 53.33 -39.86
N PRO A 130 30.22 53.09 -41.17
CA PRO A 130 29.66 54.17 -41.98
C PRO A 130 28.31 53.80 -42.60
N ALA A 131 27.47 54.82 -42.64
CA ALA A 131 26.10 54.84 -43.11
C ALA A 131 26.02 54.83 -44.66
N PRO A 132 24.79 54.69 -45.24
CA PRO A 132 24.55 54.17 -46.57
C PRO A 132 24.57 55.25 -47.66
N THR A 133 24.74 54.83 -48.92
CA THR A 133 24.29 55.61 -50.08
C THR A 133 23.60 54.69 -51.08
N PRO A 134 22.47 55.11 -51.69
CA PRO A 134 21.60 54.23 -52.46
C PRO A 134 21.80 54.38 -53.99
N THR A 135 21.06 53.55 -54.73
CA THR A 135 20.55 53.81 -56.11
C THR A 135 21.48 53.40 -57.27
N ASN A 136 21.21 52.28 -57.95
CA ASN A 136 20.30 52.21 -59.11
C ASN A 136 20.25 50.77 -59.71
N PRO A 137 19.26 50.48 -60.59
CA PRO A 137 18.60 49.18 -60.67
C PRO A 137 18.74 48.52 -62.05
N ALA A 138 18.09 47.37 -62.15
CA ALA A 138 17.66 46.70 -63.37
C ALA A 138 18.78 46.02 -64.19
N GLU A 139 18.79 44.69 -64.11
CA GLU A 139 18.67 43.89 -65.32
C GLU A 139 17.85 42.64 -65.03
N THR A 140 16.83 42.46 -65.85
CA THR A 140 15.72 41.54 -65.72
C THR A 140 15.94 40.40 -66.71
N ILE A 141 16.20 39.17 -66.26
CA ILE A 141 16.18 37.93 -67.07
C ILE A 141 15.73 36.78 -66.12
N PRO A 142 14.93 35.79 -66.55
CA PRO A 142 13.51 35.69 -66.20
C PRO A 142 13.22 34.58 -65.17
N ALA A 143 12.05 34.69 -64.57
CA ALA A 143 11.48 33.73 -63.63
C ALA A 143 11.05 32.43 -64.33
N GLU A 144 11.95 31.44 -64.47
CA GLU A 144 11.55 30.09 -64.90
C GLU A 144 12.35 28.90 -64.34
N THR A 145 13.28 29.09 -63.40
CA THR A 145 14.06 27.96 -62.81
C THR A 145 14.23 28.02 -61.28
N VAL A 146 13.18 28.40 -60.55
CA VAL A 146 13.13 28.23 -59.07
C VAL A 146 11.91 27.38 -58.70
N LEU A 147 11.95 26.12 -59.10
CA LEU A 147 11.06 25.05 -58.63
C LEU A 147 11.91 23.80 -58.35
N ALA A 148 12.97 24.00 -57.56
CA ALA A 148 13.64 22.92 -56.86
C ALA A 148 13.48 23.26 -55.37
N GLU A 149 12.47 22.65 -54.75
CA GLU A 149 12.33 22.60 -53.30
C GLU A 149 13.68 22.13 -52.73
N THR A 150 14.37 22.98 -51.98
CA THR A 150 15.55 22.55 -51.23
C THR A 150 15.07 21.51 -50.23
N ILE A 151 15.35 20.24 -50.54
CA ILE A 151 15.00 19.07 -49.73
C ILE A 151 15.51 19.34 -48.31
N SER A 152 14.62 19.27 -47.33
CA SER A 152 14.97 19.43 -45.92
C SER A 152 15.94 18.32 -45.50
N GLU A 153 16.92 18.61 -44.63
CA GLU A 153 17.89 17.64 -44.12
C GLU A 153 17.20 16.38 -43.54
N ALA A 154 16.00 16.53 -42.98
CA ALA A 154 15.19 15.42 -42.48
C ALA A 154 14.63 14.51 -43.61
N GLN A 155 14.29 15.08 -44.76
CA GLN A 155 13.80 14.33 -45.93
C GLN A 155 14.92 13.58 -46.63
N GLU A 156 16.13 14.16 -46.68
CA GLU A 156 17.32 13.50 -47.19
C GLU A 156 17.68 12.29 -46.31
N VAL A 157 17.66 12.46 -44.98
CA VAL A 157 17.87 11.37 -44.00
C VAL A 157 16.82 10.26 -44.15
N LEU A 158 15.55 10.61 -44.41
CA LEU A 158 14.49 9.64 -44.70
C LEU A 158 14.71 8.88 -46.01
N ALA A 159 15.20 9.56 -47.06
CA ALA A 159 15.50 8.94 -48.35
C ALA A 159 16.68 7.96 -48.24
N GLU A 160 17.79 8.39 -47.62
CA GLU A 160 18.95 7.52 -47.34
C GLU A 160 18.55 6.27 -46.53
N PHE A 161 17.66 6.43 -45.55
CA PHE A 161 17.16 5.33 -44.75
C PHE A 161 16.34 4.33 -45.56
N ARG A 162 15.45 4.81 -46.42
CA ARG A 162 14.66 3.96 -47.32
C ARG A 162 15.54 3.16 -48.27
N ASP A 163 16.59 3.79 -48.82
CA ASP A 163 17.55 3.12 -49.71
C ASP A 163 18.38 2.07 -48.97
N ALA A 164 18.85 2.38 -47.76
CA ALA A 164 19.57 1.43 -46.90
C ALA A 164 18.72 0.19 -46.56
N LEU A 165 17.43 0.38 -46.33
CA LEU A 165 16.49 -0.73 -46.07
C LEU A 165 16.13 -1.51 -47.34
N ALA A 166 16.07 -0.86 -48.50
CA ALA A 166 15.85 -1.52 -49.78
C ALA A 166 16.97 -2.52 -50.11
N GLY A 167 18.20 -2.20 -49.70
CA GLY A 167 19.40 -3.05 -49.86
C GLY A 167 19.43 -4.29 -48.96
N LEU A 168 18.54 -4.43 -47.97
CA LEU A 168 18.48 -5.61 -47.11
C LEU A 168 17.94 -6.83 -47.88
N GLN A 169 18.75 -7.89 -47.96
CA GLN A 169 18.40 -9.18 -48.57
C GLN A 169 18.26 -10.30 -47.52
N GLY A 170 17.32 -11.22 -47.72
CA GLY A 170 17.09 -12.39 -46.85
C GLY A 170 16.16 -12.15 -45.64
N ARG A 171 15.93 -13.21 -44.84
CA ARG A 171 15.08 -13.16 -43.64
C ARG A 171 15.78 -12.37 -42.55
N GLN A 172 15.33 -11.14 -42.33
CA GLN A 172 15.98 -10.23 -41.39
C GLN A 172 15.68 -10.59 -39.94
N SER A 173 16.71 -10.48 -39.10
CA SER A 173 16.60 -10.63 -37.64
C SER A 173 16.26 -9.29 -36.99
N ARG A 174 15.74 -9.33 -35.76
CA ARG A 174 15.50 -8.11 -34.95
C ARG A 174 16.78 -7.29 -34.76
N ALA A 175 17.92 -7.95 -34.58
CA ALA A 175 19.20 -7.28 -34.34
C ALA A 175 19.74 -6.59 -35.60
N SER A 176 19.64 -7.24 -36.77
CA SER A 176 20.12 -6.67 -38.03
C SER A 176 19.33 -5.42 -38.43
N LEU A 177 18.01 -5.43 -38.28
CA LEU A 177 17.17 -4.26 -38.53
C LEU A 177 17.43 -3.14 -37.51
N TYR A 178 17.65 -3.47 -36.23
CA TYR A 178 17.98 -2.46 -35.23
C TYR A 178 19.29 -1.73 -35.56
N THR A 179 20.31 -2.46 -35.98
CA THR A 179 21.58 -1.87 -36.41
C THR A 179 21.42 -1.00 -37.66
N ALA A 180 20.60 -1.44 -38.63
CA ALA A 180 20.31 -0.66 -39.83
C ALA A 180 19.55 0.65 -39.53
N CYS A 181 18.63 0.65 -38.56
CA CYS A 181 17.88 1.84 -38.15
C CYS A 181 18.68 2.83 -37.30
N GLY A 182 19.80 2.40 -36.71
CA GLY A 182 20.59 3.20 -35.75
C GLY A 182 21.04 4.56 -36.30
N PRO A 183 21.77 4.61 -37.44
CA PRO A 183 22.29 5.86 -38.00
C PRO A 183 21.19 6.87 -38.34
N TYR A 184 20.12 6.42 -38.99
CA TYR A 184 18.93 7.22 -39.28
C TYR A 184 18.31 7.79 -38.00
N THR A 185 18.05 6.93 -37.02
CA THR A 185 17.43 7.30 -35.75
C THR A 185 18.27 8.35 -35.03
N SER A 186 19.60 8.19 -35.00
CA SER A 186 20.50 9.17 -34.37
C SER A 186 20.42 10.56 -35.02
N ARG A 187 20.43 10.65 -36.35
CA ARG A 187 20.34 11.93 -37.09
C ARG A 187 19.00 12.63 -36.84
N ILE A 188 17.88 11.91 -36.94
CA ILE A 188 16.55 12.50 -36.68
C ILE A 188 16.41 12.94 -35.21
N LEU A 189 16.87 12.15 -34.24
CA LEU A 189 16.82 12.53 -32.82
C LEU A 189 17.69 13.75 -32.52
N GLU A 190 18.81 13.94 -33.23
CA GLU A 190 19.64 15.13 -33.13
C GLU A 190 18.92 16.37 -33.64
N LEU A 191 18.27 16.29 -34.81
CA LEU A 191 17.44 17.37 -35.35
C LEU A 191 16.28 17.76 -34.41
N ILE A 192 15.64 16.77 -33.75
CA ILE A 192 14.61 17.01 -32.74
C ILE A 192 15.18 17.71 -31.50
N ARG A 193 16.37 17.30 -31.02
CA ARG A 193 17.01 17.90 -29.84
C ARG A 193 17.45 19.33 -30.10
N LEU A 194 17.96 19.60 -31.30
CA LEU A 194 18.36 20.93 -31.77
C LEU A 194 17.17 21.82 -32.16
N ARG A 195 15.94 21.26 -32.16
CA ARG A 195 14.71 21.94 -32.59
C ARG A 195 14.77 22.47 -34.04
N ALA A 196 15.54 21.80 -34.89
CA ALA A 196 15.74 22.17 -36.28
C ALA A 196 14.73 21.49 -37.24
N ILE A 197 13.99 20.50 -36.77
CA ILE A 197 13.01 19.76 -37.57
C ILE A 197 11.69 20.53 -37.73
N SER A 198 11.17 20.61 -38.96
CA SER A 198 9.85 21.18 -39.25
C SER A 198 8.72 20.26 -38.79
N LEU A 199 7.50 20.78 -38.65
CA LEU A 199 6.33 19.97 -38.24
C LEU A 199 5.97 18.93 -39.31
N ASP A 200 6.09 19.27 -40.60
CA ASP A 200 5.75 18.40 -41.72
C ASP A 200 6.79 17.28 -41.90
N ASP A 201 8.07 17.60 -41.73
CA ASP A 201 9.15 16.60 -41.73
C ASP A 201 9.03 15.67 -40.52
N MET A 202 8.69 16.20 -39.36
CA MET A 202 8.45 15.41 -38.16
C MET A 202 7.27 14.45 -38.33
N THR A 203 6.20 14.89 -38.99
CA THR A 203 5.03 14.06 -39.29
C THR A 203 5.40 12.95 -40.27
N SER A 204 6.18 13.27 -41.30
CA SER A 204 6.71 12.29 -42.27
C SER A 204 7.66 11.29 -41.60
N ALA A 205 8.43 11.73 -40.61
CA ALA A 205 9.33 10.88 -39.84
C ALA A 205 8.62 9.95 -38.85
N LEU A 206 7.30 10.08 -38.61
CA LEU A 206 6.57 9.19 -37.70
C LEU A 206 6.42 7.76 -38.24
N ASP A 207 6.37 7.58 -39.55
CA ASP A 207 6.28 6.27 -40.20
C ASP A 207 7.38 6.13 -41.27
N PRO A 208 8.57 5.66 -40.87
CA PRO A 208 9.71 5.61 -41.76
C PRO A 208 9.76 4.33 -42.61
N PHE A 209 8.76 3.43 -42.51
CA PHE A 209 8.77 2.11 -43.15
C PHE A 209 7.83 2.02 -44.35
N ASP A 210 8.42 1.86 -45.54
CA ASP A 210 7.69 1.71 -46.80
C ASP A 210 7.11 0.29 -47.01
N SER A 211 6.17 0.16 -47.94
CA SER A 211 5.50 -1.10 -48.31
C SER A 211 6.45 -2.25 -48.62
N ARG A 212 7.58 -1.95 -49.29
CA ARG A 212 8.61 -2.94 -49.69
C ARG A 212 9.22 -3.70 -48.51
N ILE A 213 9.35 -3.06 -47.34
CA ILE A 213 9.92 -3.70 -46.14
C ILE A 213 8.84 -4.45 -45.38
N ARG A 214 7.61 -3.92 -45.38
CA ARG A 214 6.44 -4.55 -44.77
C ARG A 214 6.14 -5.92 -45.39
N GLU A 215 6.48 -6.11 -46.67
CA GLU A 215 6.38 -7.41 -47.36
C GLU A 215 7.50 -8.39 -46.98
N LYS A 216 8.71 -7.88 -46.69
CA LYS A 216 9.91 -8.71 -46.41
C LYS A 216 10.06 -9.10 -44.93
N VAL A 217 9.51 -8.30 -44.01
CA VAL A 217 9.72 -8.45 -42.57
C VAL A 217 8.39 -8.77 -41.88
N PRO A 218 8.35 -9.75 -40.96
CA PRO A 218 7.15 -9.99 -40.16
C PRO A 218 6.69 -8.73 -39.43
N VAL A 219 5.39 -8.42 -39.55
CA VAL A 219 4.76 -7.23 -38.94
C VAL A 219 5.12 -7.08 -37.46
N GLN A 220 5.17 -8.18 -36.71
CA GLN A 220 5.52 -8.15 -35.29
C GLN A 220 6.93 -7.60 -35.00
N ILE A 221 7.91 -7.89 -35.86
CA ILE A 221 9.30 -7.44 -35.73
C ILE A 221 9.42 -5.97 -36.16
N LEU A 222 8.73 -5.60 -37.25
CA LEU A 222 8.72 -4.23 -37.73
C LEU A 222 8.07 -3.29 -36.71
N ASP A 223 6.89 -3.64 -36.21
CA ASP A 223 6.18 -2.88 -35.18
C ASP A 223 7.00 -2.79 -33.87
N CYS A 224 7.75 -3.84 -33.54
CA CYS A 224 8.69 -3.80 -32.43
C CYS A 224 9.71 -2.68 -32.62
N ILE A 225 10.32 -2.54 -33.78
CA ILE A 225 11.36 -1.53 -34.05
C ILE A 225 10.73 -0.15 -34.13
N HIS A 226 9.58 -0.04 -34.78
CA HIS A 226 8.79 1.18 -34.85
C HIS A 226 8.45 1.72 -33.47
N ALA A 227 8.01 0.84 -32.56
CA ALA A 227 7.69 1.23 -31.20
C ALA A 227 8.91 1.81 -30.44
N TRP A 228 10.12 1.28 -30.70
CA TRP A 228 11.35 1.78 -30.06
C TRP A 228 11.73 3.14 -30.62
N TYR A 229 11.69 3.30 -31.95
CA TYR A 229 11.94 4.57 -32.61
C TYR A 229 10.99 5.66 -32.08
N LEU A 230 9.69 5.40 -32.05
CA LEU A 230 8.70 6.32 -31.50
C LEU A 230 8.94 6.62 -30.02
N GLN A 231 9.46 5.67 -29.24
CA GLN A 231 9.79 5.88 -27.84
C GLN A 231 10.96 6.86 -27.69
N GLU A 232 11.99 6.70 -28.52
CA GLU A 232 13.13 7.62 -28.56
C GLU A 232 12.72 9.01 -29.04
N VAL A 233 11.81 9.11 -30.00
CA VAL A 233 11.21 10.38 -30.43
C VAL A 233 10.55 11.08 -29.24
N VAL A 234 9.74 10.38 -28.43
CA VAL A 234 9.14 10.97 -27.21
C VAL A 234 10.21 11.42 -26.22
N HIS A 235 11.30 10.66 -26.05
CA HIS A 235 12.42 11.05 -25.21
C HIS A 235 13.14 12.31 -25.72
N ALA A 236 13.39 12.40 -27.03
CA ALA A 236 14.03 13.57 -27.64
C ALA A 236 13.15 14.82 -27.54
N ILE A 237 11.85 14.72 -27.81
CA ILE A 237 10.89 15.81 -27.62
C ILE A 237 10.84 16.24 -26.15
N HIS A 238 10.85 15.30 -25.22
CA HIS A 238 10.84 15.61 -23.79
C HIS A 238 12.13 16.32 -23.35
N ALA A 239 13.28 15.86 -23.84
CA ALA A 239 14.59 16.44 -23.53
C ALA A 239 14.79 17.82 -24.15
N SER A 240 14.16 18.11 -25.29
CA SER A 240 14.25 19.41 -25.95
C SER A 240 13.36 20.49 -25.33
N ARG A 241 12.53 20.18 -24.31
CA ARG A 241 11.63 21.16 -23.67
C ARG A 241 12.40 22.17 -22.82
N THR A 242 12.09 23.45 -23.00
CA THR A 242 12.59 24.56 -22.17
C THR A 242 11.79 24.72 -20.87
N ALA A 243 10.53 24.30 -20.86
CA ALA A 243 9.67 24.27 -19.68
C ALA A 243 8.78 23.01 -19.68
N PRO A 244 8.34 22.51 -18.52
CA PRO A 244 7.55 21.27 -18.42
C PRO A 244 6.23 21.28 -19.23
N SER A 245 5.65 22.47 -19.43
CA SER A 245 4.40 22.70 -20.15
C SER A 245 4.57 23.10 -21.61
N HIS A 246 5.81 23.31 -22.07
CA HIS A 246 6.09 23.74 -23.44
C HIS A 246 5.87 22.58 -24.42
N ASP A 247 5.06 22.84 -25.44
CA ASP A 247 4.76 21.92 -26.54
C ASP A 247 5.06 22.62 -27.86
N ALA A 248 6.05 22.12 -28.58
CA ALA A 248 6.48 22.69 -29.85
C ALA A 248 5.67 22.17 -31.06
N PHE A 249 4.94 21.04 -30.91
CA PHE A 249 4.33 20.33 -32.03
C PHE A 249 2.79 20.37 -32.01
N GLY A 250 2.19 20.72 -30.87
CA GLY A 250 0.76 20.97 -30.73
C GLY A 250 -0.12 19.72 -30.85
N LYS A 251 -1.45 19.90 -30.67
CA LYS A 251 -2.40 18.78 -30.53
C LYS A 251 -2.48 17.87 -31.76
N LYS A 252 -2.48 18.44 -32.98
CA LYS A 252 -2.67 17.67 -34.23
C LYS A 252 -1.58 16.62 -34.43
N PHE A 253 -0.32 17.00 -34.17
CA PHE A 253 0.80 16.07 -34.20
C PHE A 253 0.63 14.93 -33.20
N TRP A 254 0.28 15.25 -31.95
CA TRP A 254 0.08 14.23 -30.92
C TRP A 254 -1.11 13.29 -31.22
N ASP A 255 -2.15 13.79 -31.88
CA ASP A 255 -3.27 12.96 -32.35
C ASP A 255 -2.81 11.96 -33.43
N GLN A 256 -2.02 12.42 -34.42
CA GLN A 256 -1.43 11.55 -35.45
C GLN A 256 -0.41 10.57 -34.89
N PHE A 257 0.46 11.02 -33.98
CA PHE A 257 1.38 10.17 -33.24
C PHE A 257 0.63 9.08 -32.51
N PHE A 258 -0.49 9.42 -31.86
CA PHE A 258 -1.29 8.44 -31.15
C PHE A 258 -1.98 7.45 -32.09
N ASP A 259 -2.43 7.89 -33.27
CA ASP A 259 -2.99 7.00 -34.29
C ASP A 259 -1.95 5.99 -34.78
N GLN A 260 -0.69 6.41 -34.95
CA GLN A 260 0.42 5.50 -35.25
C GLN A 260 0.66 4.50 -34.13
N VAL A 261 0.64 4.93 -32.85
CA VAL A 261 0.78 4.02 -31.71
C VAL A 261 -0.34 2.97 -31.68
N ILE A 262 -1.59 3.36 -31.93
CA ILE A 262 -2.75 2.44 -31.94
C ILE A 262 -2.66 1.45 -33.10
N ALA A 263 -2.08 1.84 -34.23
CA ALA A 263 -1.90 0.97 -35.39
C ALA A 263 -0.89 -0.17 -35.13
N LEU A 264 0.05 0.03 -34.20
CA LEU A 264 1.05 -0.99 -33.86
C LEU A 264 0.43 -2.22 -33.17
N THR A 265 0.96 -3.39 -33.49
CA THR A 265 0.61 -4.64 -32.82
C THR A 265 0.90 -4.53 -31.30
N PRO A 266 -0.08 -4.86 -30.43
CA PRO A 266 0.10 -4.84 -28.98
C PRO A 266 1.17 -5.84 -28.52
N GLN A 267 2.30 -5.34 -28.03
CA GLN A 267 3.45 -6.11 -27.57
C GLN A 267 4.20 -5.36 -26.46
N ARG A 268 5.21 -5.98 -25.83
CA ARG A 268 6.02 -5.34 -24.77
C ARG A 268 6.65 -4.00 -25.21
N PRO A 269 7.27 -3.86 -26.40
CA PRO A 269 7.78 -2.56 -26.87
C PRO A 269 6.70 -1.49 -26.99
N THR A 270 5.56 -1.85 -27.57
CA THR A 270 4.39 -0.98 -27.73
C THR A 270 3.85 -0.54 -26.37
N PHE A 271 3.83 -1.44 -25.38
CA PHE A 271 3.45 -1.10 -24.01
C PHE A 271 4.43 -0.11 -23.37
N ARG A 272 5.75 -0.30 -23.55
CA ARG A 272 6.79 0.64 -23.08
C ARG A 272 6.69 2.01 -23.74
N LEU A 273 6.40 2.05 -25.04
CA LEU A 273 6.12 3.29 -25.77
C LEU A 273 4.91 4.01 -25.18
N PHE A 274 3.78 3.30 -25.02
CA PHE A 274 2.58 3.86 -24.40
C PHE A 274 2.88 4.39 -22.99
N GLN A 275 3.65 3.63 -22.20
CA GLN A 275 4.05 4.05 -20.87
C GLN A 275 4.90 5.33 -20.90
N THR A 276 5.86 5.38 -21.81
CA THR A 276 6.73 6.55 -21.99
C THR A 276 5.93 7.78 -22.41
N LEU A 277 4.95 7.60 -23.31
CA LEU A 277 4.06 8.65 -23.75
C LEU A 277 3.21 9.19 -22.59
N VAL A 278 2.71 8.32 -21.71
CA VAL A 278 1.92 8.75 -20.55
C VAL A 278 2.76 9.46 -19.49
N ILE A 279 3.98 9.00 -19.23
CA ILE A 279 4.85 9.56 -18.17
C ILE A 279 5.57 10.83 -18.64
N LYS A 280 6.14 10.82 -19.85
CA LYS A 280 7.00 11.89 -20.39
C LYS A 280 6.30 12.76 -21.45
N GLY A 281 5.12 12.38 -21.91
CA GLY A 281 4.31 13.18 -22.83
C GLY A 281 3.98 14.57 -22.26
N VAL A 282 3.50 15.47 -23.11
CA VAL A 282 3.03 16.79 -22.65
C VAL A 282 1.80 16.56 -21.77
N GLN A 283 1.71 17.23 -20.62
CA GLN A 283 0.61 17.09 -19.64
C GLN A 283 -0.82 17.33 -20.22
N LYS A 284 -0.92 17.81 -21.46
CA LYS A 284 -2.17 18.15 -22.17
C LYS A 284 -2.58 17.18 -23.26
N ILE A 285 -1.84 16.08 -23.51
CA ILE A 285 -2.25 15.10 -24.54
C ILE A 285 -3.60 14.49 -24.14
N SER A 286 -4.65 14.77 -24.92
CA SER A 286 -5.95 14.12 -24.77
C SER A 286 -5.86 12.72 -25.39
N PHE A 287 -5.50 11.72 -24.59
CA PHE A 287 -5.53 10.33 -25.05
C PHE A 287 -6.91 9.98 -25.60
N LYS A 288 -6.95 9.50 -26.85
CA LYS A 288 -8.17 8.94 -27.44
C LYS A 288 -8.62 7.74 -26.61
N THR A 289 -9.92 7.63 -26.36
CA THR A 289 -10.49 6.50 -25.63
C THR A 289 -10.65 5.30 -26.56
N VAL A 290 -9.67 4.40 -26.54
CA VAL A 290 -9.70 3.14 -27.31
C VAL A 290 -9.58 1.94 -26.34
N PRO A 291 -10.65 1.59 -25.61
CA PRO A 291 -10.58 0.60 -24.52
C PRO A 291 -10.11 -0.78 -24.99
N GLU A 292 -10.49 -1.16 -26.21
CA GLU A 292 -10.13 -2.45 -26.81
C GLU A 292 -8.63 -2.56 -27.08
N TYR A 293 -8.02 -1.49 -27.60
CA TYR A 293 -6.57 -1.45 -27.83
C TYR A 293 -5.81 -1.53 -26.51
N TYR A 294 -6.20 -0.74 -25.51
CA TYR A 294 -5.59 -0.82 -24.19
C TYR A 294 -5.71 -2.22 -23.59
N ARG A 295 -6.88 -2.87 -23.71
CA ARG A 295 -7.07 -4.23 -23.18
C ARG A 295 -6.09 -5.21 -23.83
N ARG A 296 -5.96 -5.20 -25.16
CA ARG A 296 -5.00 -6.04 -25.89
C ARG A 296 -3.55 -5.73 -25.49
N LEU A 297 -3.22 -4.46 -25.26
CA LEU A 297 -1.89 -4.00 -24.84
C LEU A 297 -1.52 -4.49 -23.44
N PHE A 298 -2.43 -4.33 -22.46
CA PHE A 298 -2.23 -4.84 -21.10
C PHE A 298 -2.16 -6.37 -21.08
N ARG A 299 -3.03 -7.06 -21.84
CA ARG A 299 -3.00 -8.52 -21.98
C ARG A 299 -1.66 -9.02 -22.54
N ALA A 300 -1.19 -8.45 -23.65
CA ALA A 300 0.09 -8.82 -24.27
C ALA A 300 1.28 -8.61 -23.31
N HIS A 301 1.22 -7.53 -22.52
CA HIS A 301 2.24 -7.25 -21.52
C HIS A 301 2.22 -8.26 -20.36
N ILE A 302 1.04 -8.58 -19.80
CA ILE A 302 0.89 -9.58 -18.73
C ILE A 302 1.40 -10.95 -19.19
N LEU A 303 1.09 -11.35 -20.43
CA LEU A 303 1.60 -12.58 -21.03
C LEU A 303 3.12 -12.59 -21.14
N HIS A 304 3.71 -11.47 -21.58
CA HIS A 304 5.16 -11.31 -21.63
C HIS A 304 5.80 -11.39 -20.24
N GLN A 305 5.13 -10.89 -19.19
CA GLN A 305 5.64 -11.01 -17.84
C GLN A 305 5.58 -12.45 -17.33
N ALA A 306 4.48 -13.15 -17.59
CA ALA A 306 4.29 -14.54 -17.18
C ALA A 306 5.28 -15.51 -17.84
N SER A 307 5.83 -15.17 -19.01
CA SER A 307 6.85 -15.97 -19.70
C SER A 307 8.28 -15.73 -19.18
N LEU A 308 8.52 -14.72 -18.35
CA LEU A 308 9.84 -14.43 -17.79
C LEU A 308 10.05 -15.13 -16.43
N PRO A 309 11.27 -15.61 -16.13
CA PRO A 309 11.61 -16.06 -14.78
C PRO A 309 11.55 -14.89 -13.78
N GLU A 310 11.03 -15.17 -12.58
CA GLU A 310 10.42 -14.29 -11.54
C GLU A 310 11.16 -12.99 -11.12
N GLN A 311 12.35 -12.67 -11.64
CA GLN A 311 13.28 -11.74 -10.99
C GLN A 311 13.03 -10.23 -11.17
N ASN A 312 11.98 -9.76 -11.85
CA ASN A 312 11.75 -8.31 -12.04
C ASN A 312 10.29 -7.85 -11.98
N ALA A 313 9.37 -8.70 -11.49
CA ALA A 313 7.93 -8.43 -11.48
C ALA A 313 7.56 -7.14 -10.72
N ALA A 314 8.13 -6.95 -9.52
CA ALA A 314 7.77 -5.84 -8.62
C ALA A 314 8.12 -4.46 -9.19
N ARG A 315 9.32 -4.29 -9.77
CA ARG A 315 9.72 -3.00 -10.39
C ARG A 315 8.92 -2.68 -11.65
N ALA A 316 8.62 -3.70 -12.46
CA ALA A 316 7.79 -3.52 -13.66
C ALA A 316 6.38 -3.07 -13.27
N ALA A 317 5.76 -3.70 -12.27
CA ALA A 317 4.40 -3.37 -11.87
C ALA A 317 4.25 -1.98 -11.22
N GLU A 318 5.26 -1.53 -10.44
CA GLU A 318 5.29 -0.17 -9.87
C GLU A 318 5.30 0.92 -10.96
N GLN A 319 6.05 0.67 -12.03
CA GLN A 319 6.09 1.50 -13.22
C GLN A 319 4.72 1.60 -13.93
N HIS A 320 3.91 0.53 -13.92
CA HIS A 320 2.56 0.53 -14.51
C HIS A 320 1.52 1.28 -13.68
N ALA A 321 1.69 1.36 -12.35
CA ALA A 321 0.79 2.09 -11.46
C ALA A 321 0.55 3.54 -11.93
N THR A 322 1.64 4.18 -12.35
CA THR A 322 1.64 5.57 -12.83
C THR A 322 0.78 5.78 -14.08
N LEU A 323 0.54 4.75 -14.89
CA LEU A 323 -0.29 4.84 -16.09
C LEU A 323 -1.76 5.12 -15.77
N PHE A 324 -2.29 4.39 -14.80
CA PHE A 324 -3.70 4.48 -14.42
C PHE A 324 -4.05 5.80 -13.73
N GLU A 325 -3.06 6.48 -13.15
CA GLU A 325 -3.26 7.81 -12.57
C GLU A 325 -3.38 8.88 -13.66
N GLN A 326 -2.57 8.80 -14.71
CA GLN A 326 -2.40 9.88 -15.69
C GLN A 326 -3.42 9.85 -16.84
N VAL A 327 -3.96 8.68 -17.20
CA VAL A 327 -4.90 8.57 -18.31
C VAL A 327 -6.33 8.92 -17.86
N LYS A 328 -6.89 10.02 -18.41
CA LYS A 328 -8.24 10.55 -18.06
C LYS A 328 -9.37 9.51 -18.16
N PHE A 329 -9.28 8.55 -19.09
CA PHE A 329 -10.26 7.47 -19.27
C PHE A 329 -10.52 6.71 -17.96
N PHE A 330 -9.47 6.38 -17.20
CA PHE A 330 -9.59 5.63 -15.96
C PHE A 330 -10.18 6.44 -14.79
N ARG A 331 -10.42 7.75 -14.98
CA ARG A 331 -11.04 8.63 -13.97
C ARG A 331 -12.56 8.75 -14.10
N LYS A 332 -13.16 8.47 -15.27
CA LYS A 332 -14.61 8.64 -15.54
C LYS A 332 -15.43 7.34 -15.44
N GLY A 333 -15.22 6.53 -14.41
CA GLY A 333 -16.06 5.34 -14.11
C GLY A 333 -15.83 4.08 -14.96
N GLY A 334 -15.24 4.19 -16.16
CA GLY A 334 -14.96 3.04 -17.05
C GLY A 334 -13.87 2.06 -16.57
N LEU A 335 -13.17 2.37 -15.48
CA LEU A 335 -12.04 1.57 -14.98
C LEU A 335 -12.46 0.17 -14.50
N VAL A 336 -13.57 0.06 -13.77
CA VAL A 336 -14.05 -1.22 -13.22
C VAL A 336 -14.42 -2.17 -14.36
N GLU A 337 -15.12 -1.65 -15.36
CA GLU A 337 -15.53 -2.41 -16.54
C GLU A 337 -14.33 -2.82 -17.40
N PHE A 338 -13.36 -1.92 -17.58
CA PHE A 338 -12.10 -2.24 -18.23
C PHE A 338 -11.36 -3.38 -17.52
N CYS A 339 -11.26 -3.32 -16.18
CA CYS A 339 -10.60 -4.37 -15.40
C CYS A 339 -11.35 -5.71 -15.49
N ASN A 340 -12.69 -5.71 -15.45
CA ASN A 340 -13.49 -6.92 -15.65
C ASN A 340 -13.15 -7.61 -16.97
N LYS A 341 -13.23 -6.88 -18.09
CA LYS A 341 -12.93 -7.41 -19.42
C LYS A 341 -11.47 -7.85 -19.55
N LEU A 342 -10.54 -7.14 -18.91
CA LEU A 342 -9.13 -7.52 -18.89
C LEU A 342 -8.94 -8.87 -18.17
N ILE A 343 -9.58 -9.05 -17.01
CA ILE A 343 -9.54 -10.31 -16.24
C ILE A 343 -10.07 -11.45 -17.09
N GLU A 344 -11.26 -11.30 -17.68
CA GLU A 344 -11.85 -12.31 -18.58
C GLU A 344 -10.90 -12.68 -19.72
N SER A 345 -10.39 -11.68 -20.44
CA SER A 345 -9.49 -11.92 -21.57
C SER A 345 -8.15 -12.57 -21.19
N CYS A 346 -7.69 -12.42 -19.94
CA CYS A 346 -6.46 -13.05 -19.45
C CYS A 346 -6.71 -14.47 -18.93
N MET A 347 -7.86 -14.71 -18.30
CA MET A 347 -8.21 -16.03 -17.75
C MET A 347 -8.70 -17.01 -18.82
N GLU A 348 -9.18 -16.53 -19.97
CA GLU A 348 -9.50 -17.34 -21.15
C GLU A 348 -8.27 -17.96 -21.85
N ILE A 349 -7.06 -17.57 -21.47
CA ILE A 349 -5.84 -17.99 -22.14
C ILE A 349 -5.56 -19.47 -21.84
N PRO A 350 -5.45 -20.33 -22.87
CA PRO A 350 -5.07 -21.73 -22.66
C PRO A 350 -3.61 -21.80 -22.21
N GLY A 351 -3.32 -22.71 -21.28
CA GLY A 351 -2.00 -22.90 -20.70
C GLY A 351 -2.04 -23.98 -19.64
N ASP A 352 -0.87 -24.45 -19.21
CA ASP A 352 -0.75 -25.28 -18.03
C ASP A 352 -1.12 -24.49 -16.75
N ASP A 353 -1.33 -25.21 -15.65
CA ASP A 353 -1.79 -24.59 -14.40
C ASP A 353 -0.74 -23.61 -13.82
N GLU A 354 0.54 -23.88 -14.04
CA GLU A 354 1.65 -23.02 -13.59
C GLU A 354 1.73 -21.71 -14.39
N PHE A 355 1.59 -21.76 -15.71
CA PHE A 355 1.54 -20.56 -16.56
C PHE A 355 0.28 -19.74 -16.27
N ARG A 356 -0.86 -20.40 -16.06
CA ARG A 356 -2.10 -19.73 -15.61
C ARG A 356 -1.92 -19.05 -14.26
N LYS A 357 -1.24 -19.69 -13.31
CA LYS A 357 -0.88 -19.07 -12.01
C LYS A 357 0.00 -17.83 -12.20
N ARG A 358 0.99 -17.87 -13.10
CA ARG A 358 1.85 -16.70 -13.40
C ARG A 358 1.07 -15.56 -14.05
N ILE A 359 0.15 -15.86 -14.97
CA ILE A 359 -0.76 -14.85 -15.53
C ILE A 359 -1.60 -14.22 -14.42
N ALA A 360 -2.22 -15.05 -13.58
CA ALA A 360 -3.03 -14.61 -12.45
C ALA A 360 -2.23 -13.72 -11.48
N TYR A 361 -0.99 -14.09 -11.17
CA TYR A 361 -0.07 -13.32 -10.34
C TYR A 361 0.21 -11.92 -10.93
N HIS A 362 0.64 -11.84 -12.20
CA HIS A 362 0.97 -10.55 -12.83
C HIS A 362 -0.25 -9.68 -13.09
N LEU A 363 -1.40 -10.28 -13.38
CA LEU A 363 -2.68 -9.60 -13.48
C LEU A 363 -3.06 -8.98 -12.13
N LEU A 364 -3.07 -9.77 -11.05
CA LEU A 364 -3.42 -9.30 -9.72
C LEU A 364 -2.42 -8.24 -9.22
N GLN A 365 -1.14 -8.41 -9.53
CA GLN A 365 -0.10 -7.43 -9.26
C GLN A 365 -0.38 -6.10 -9.96
N THR A 366 -0.74 -6.14 -11.25
CA THR A 366 -1.11 -4.94 -12.01
C THR A 366 -2.32 -4.25 -11.38
N LEU A 367 -3.36 -5.00 -11.01
CA LEU A 367 -4.55 -4.47 -10.34
C LEU A 367 -4.24 -3.88 -8.95
N ALA A 368 -3.33 -4.48 -8.19
CA ALA A 368 -2.97 -4.02 -6.85
C ALA A 368 -2.40 -2.60 -6.87
N TYR A 369 -1.67 -2.24 -7.92
CA TYR A 369 -1.09 -0.92 -8.14
C TYR A 369 -2.08 0.15 -8.62
N ILE A 370 -3.31 -0.22 -9.01
CA ILE A 370 -4.31 0.74 -9.50
C ILE A 370 -4.90 1.54 -8.33
N ILE A 371 -4.48 2.80 -8.24
CA ILE A 371 -4.85 3.73 -7.16
C ILE A 371 -6.37 3.91 -7.03
N PRO A 372 -7.16 4.13 -8.11
CA PRO A 372 -8.59 4.39 -7.96
C PRO A 372 -9.43 3.16 -7.53
N LEU A 373 -8.91 1.93 -7.59
CA LEU A 373 -9.68 0.76 -7.17
C LEU A 373 -9.98 0.81 -5.68
N SER A 374 -11.24 0.60 -5.29
CA SER A 374 -11.62 0.50 -3.88
C SER A 374 -11.13 -0.80 -3.22
N LYS A 375 -11.20 -0.87 -1.90
CA LYS A 375 -10.90 -2.06 -1.10
C LYS A 375 -11.78 -3.26 -1.53
N SER A 376 -13.08 -3.03 -1.68
CA SER A 376 -14.07 -4.06 -2.04
C SER A 376 -13.92 -4.52 -3.49
N THR A 377 -13.72 -3.58 -4.44
CA THR A 377 -13.56 -3.94 -5.85
C THR A 377 -12.29 -4.74 -6.09
N PHE A 378 -11.19 -4.38 -5.42
CA PHE A 378 -9.96 -5.18 -5.47
C PHE A 378 -10.18 -6.59 -4.91
N GLY A 379 -10.88 -6.72 -3.76
CA GLY A 379 -11.22 -8.03 -3.18
C GLY A 379 -12.04 -8.91 -4.12
N ARG A 380 -13.06 -8.33 -4.77
CA ARG A 380 -13.88 -9.04 -5.77
C ARG A 380 -13.06 -9.50 -6.99
N PHE A 381 -12.09 -8.71 -7.43
CA PHE A 381 -11.22 -9.11 -8.54
C PHE A 381 -10.24 -10.19 -8.11
N ALA A 382 -9.65 -10.05 -6.93
CA ALA A 382 -8.75 -11.05 -6.38
C ALA A 382 -9.43 -12.40 -6.19
N SER A 383 -10.68 -12.43 -5.68
CA SER A 383 -11.43 -13.70 -5.53
C SER A 383 -11.76 -14.38 -6.86
N ARG A 384 -11.93 -13.61 -7.95
CA ARG A 384 -12.10 -14.16 -9.31
C ARG A 384 -10.80 -14.71 -9.91
N ILE A 385 -9.66 -14.15 -9.51
CA ILE A 385 -8.33 -14.49 -10.06
C ILE A 385 -7.67 -15.61 -9.24
N ASN A 386 -7.90 -15.65 -7.93
CA ASN A 386 -7.38 -16.69 -7.05
C ASN A 386 -7.86 -18.05 -7.56
N GLY A 387 -6.93 -18.84 -8.09
CA GLY A 387 -7.16 -20.24 -8.46
C GLY A 387 -7.16 -21.14 -7.22
N THR A 388 -7.21 -22.45 -7.45
CA THR A 388 -7.13 -23.47 -6.39
C THR A 388 -5.76 -23.51 -5.71
N ALA A 389 -4.70 -23.09 -6.39
CA ALA A 389 -3.34 -23.10 -5.85
C ALA A 389 -3.06 -21.85 -4.98
N PRO A 390 -2.55 -22.01 -3.75
CA PRO A 390 -2.18 -20.88 -2.91
C PRO A 390 -0.98 -20.10 -3.48
N TRP A 391 -0.92 -18.82 -3.14
CA TRP A 391 0.23 -17.96 -3.45
C TRP A 391 1.44 -18.38 -2.62
N ARG A 392 2.65 -18.31 -3.20
CA ARG A 392 3.88 -18.41 -2.42
C ARG A 392 3.99 -17.20 -1.49
N LYS A 393 4.72 -17.34 -0.38
CA LYS A 393 4.85 -16.28 0.62
C LYS A 393 5.44 -14.99 0.03
N GLU A 394 6.38 -15.12 -0.90
CA GLU A 394 7.02 -14.02 -1.63
C GLU A 394 6.04 -13.32 -2.59
N GLU A 395 5.26 -14.10 -3.33
CA GLU A 395 4.23 -13.58 -4.26
C GLU A 395 3.18 -12.78 -3.48
N ALA A 396 2.65 -13.37 -2.41
CA ALA A 396 1.67 -12.74 -1.53
C ALA A 396 2.23 -11.43 -0.93
N PHE A 397 3.48 -11.43 -0.47
CA PHE A 397 4.14 -10.23 0.04
C PHE A 397 4.22 -9.12 -1.02
N ILE A 398 4.64 -9.45 -2.25
CA ILE A 398 4.75 -8.46 -3.34
C ILE A 398 3.38 -7.86 -3.67
N LEU A 399 2.32 -8.67 -3.70
CA LEU A 399 0.95 -8.22 -3.94
C LEU A 399 0.45 -7.27 -2.85
N VAL A 400 0.68 -7.63 -1.58
CA VAL A 400 0.31 -6.78 -0.42
C VAL A 400 1.07 -5.46 -0.45
N ARG A 401 2.39 -5.50 -0.71
CA ARG A 401 3.24 -4.32 -0.85
C ARG A 401 2.73 -3.40 -1.96
N ALA A 402 2.43 -3.96 -3.13
CA ALA A 402 1.88 -3.22 -4.26
C ALA A 402 0.60 -2.48 -3.87
N ARG A 403 -0.30 -3.17 -3.15
CA ARG A 403 -1.57 -2.59 -2.73
C ARG A 403 -1.38 -1.47 -1.71
N LEU A 404 -0.51 -1.67 -0.73
CA LEU A 404 -0.19 -0.64 0.25
C LEU A 404 0.42 0.60 -0.42
N LEU A 405 1.39 0.42 -1.33
CA LEU A 405 2.00 1.51 -2.10
C LEU A 405 0.97 2.34 -2.87
N SER A 406 -0.03 1.69 -3.49
CA SER A 406 -1.08 2.39 -4.23
C SER A 406 -1.94 3.32 -3.37
N LYS A 407 -2.04 3.05 -2.05
CA LYS A 407 -2.90 3.79 -1.11
C LYS A 407 -2.12 4.73 -0.21
N ALA A 408 -0.92 4.33 0.19
CA ALA A 408 -0.03 5.09 1.05
C ALA A 408 0.76 6.11 0.22
N ARG A 409 0.13 7.24 -0.15
CA ARG A 409 0.83 8.41 -0.68
C ARG A 409 1.71 9.03 0.41
N ASN A 410 2.88 8.44 0.65
CA ASN A 410 3.78 8.88 1.71
C ASN A 410 5.07 9.51 1.16
N ARG A 411 5.58 10.48 1.92
CA ARG A 411 6.80 11.27 1.66
C ARG A 411 8.06 10.39 1.64
N ILE A 412 9.15 10.99 1.15
CA ILE A 412 10.51 10.47 0.91
C ILE A 412 11.02 9.42 1.93
N ASN A 413 10.72 9.55 3.23
CA ASN A 413 11.15 8.58 4.27
C ASN A 413 10.50 7.20 4.14
N VAL A 414 9.26 7.12 3.66
CA VAL A 414 8.53 5.85 3.51
C VAL A 414 8.99 5.11 2.25
N ALA A 415 9.47 5.83 1.23
CA ALA A 415 10.12 5.23 0.06
C ALA A 415 11.34 4.39 0.45
N ALA A 416 12.13 4.83 1.45
CA ALA A 416 13.27 4.06 1.95
C ALA A 416 12.84 2.72 2.59
N TYR A 417 11.75 2.70 3.36
CA TYR A 417 11.21 1.47 3.93
C TYR A 417 10.63 0.55 2.84
N TYR A 418 9.96 1.11 1.84
CA TYR A 418 9.48 0.32 0.69
C TYR A 418 10.60 -0.26 -0.15
N HIS A 419 11.74 0.43 -0.30
CA HIS A 419 12.92 -0.11 -0.97
C HIS A 419 13.58 -1.20 -0.15
N ARG A 420 13.74 -1.02 1.18
CA ARG A 420 14.29 -2.05 2.07
C ARG A 420 13.41 -3.29 2.13
N SER A 421 12.10 -3.12 2.09
CA SER A 421 11.13 -4.23 2.09
C SER A 421 11.26 -5.15 0.87
N LEU A 422 11.87 -4.70 -0.23
CA LEU A 422 12.13 -5.54 -1.42
C LEU A 422 13.27 -6.54 -1.20
N ASN A 423 14.15 -6.32 -0.22
CA ASN A 423 15.21 -7.26 0.10
C ASN A 423 14.65 -8.43 0.92
N MET A 424 14.06 -9.41 0.24
CA MET A 424 13.46 -10.58 0.89
C MET A 424 14.50 -11.47 1.58
N ARG A 425 15.79 -11.37 1.22
CA ARG A 425 16.88 -12.15 1.82
C ARG A 425 17.16 -11.80 3.27
N ASP A 426 16.82 -10.58 3.70
CA ASP A 426 17.10 -10.11 5.06
C ASP A 426 16.09 -10.65 6.09
N GLY A 427 15.05 -11.38 5.68
CA GLY A 427 13.99 -11.91 6.57
C GLY A 427 13.08 -10.85 7.21
N HIS A 428 13.46 -9.57 7.17
CA HIS A 428 12.77 -8.45 7.82
C HIS A 428 11.81 -7.68 6.89
N HIS A 429 11.45 -8.24 5.73
CA HIS A 429 10.65 -7.57 4.71
C HIS A 429 9.26 -7.14 5.24
N TRP A 430 8.60 -7.97 6.04
CA TRP A 430 7.35 -7.63 6.73
C TRP A 430 7.53 -6.52 7.77
N THR A 431 8.62 -6.54 8.54
CA THR A 431 8.92 -5.50 9.53
C THR A 431 9.06 -4.13 8.86
N TRP A 432 9.75 -4.07 7.71
CA TRP A 432 9.88 -2.82 6.95
C TRP A 432 8.55 -2.36 6.35
N LEU A 433 7.72 -3.29 5.89
CA LEU A 433 6.40 -2.97 5.35
C LEU A 433 5.45 -2.43 6.43
N ILE A 434 5.44 -3.03 7.62
CA ILE A 434 4.69 -2.52 8.78
C ILE A 434 5.17 -1.12 9.16
N LYS A 435 6.49 -0.90 9.26
CA LYS A 435 7.05 0.44 9.52
C LYS A 435 6.63 1.46 8.45
N ALA A 436 6.50 1.05 7.20
CA ALA A 436 5.99 1.91 6.14
C ALA A 436 4.50 2.26 6.30
N ALA A 437 3.70 1.35 6.87
CA ALA A 437 2.28 1.57 7.17
C ALA A 437 2.06 2.53 8.35
N LEU A 438 2.93 2.47 9.37
CA LEU A 438 2.92 3.29 10.59
C LEU A 438 3.32 4.76 10.38
N GLY A 439 2.87 5.39 9.29
CA GLY A 439 3.23 6.75 8.92
C GLY A 439 2.94 7.82 9.98
N ASP A 440 3.30 9.08 9.68
CA ASP A 440 3.37 10.15 10.70
C ASP A 440 2.02 10.60 11.32
N SER A 441 0.86 10.19 10.78
CA SER A 441 -0.46 10.57 11.32
C SER A 441 -1.33 9.35 11.67
N SER A 442 -2.05 9.44 12.80
CA SER A 442 -2.90 8.37 13.34
C SER A 442 -4.01 7.93 12.39
N GLU A 443 -4.66 8.87 11.69
CA GLU A 443 -5.72 8.56 10.72
C GLU A 443 -5.19 7.80 9.50
N ARG A 444 -4.03 8.20 8.98
CA ARG A 444 -3.38 7.50 7.85
C ARG A 444 -2.83 6.15 8.27
N GLN A 445 -2.30 6.04 9.49
CA GLN A 445 -1.87 4.79 10.07
C GLN A 445 -3.01 3.77 10.07
N LEU A 446 -4.19 4.12 10.59
CA LEU A 446 -5.35 3.22 10.60
C LEU A 446 -5.77 2.82 9.17
N GLN A 447 -5.78 3.76 8.22
CA GLN A 447 -6.13 3.45 6.82
C GLN A 447 -5.10 2.52 6.14
N ASN A 448 -3.81 2.72 6.42
CA ASN A 448 -2.73 1.90 5.90
C ASN A 448 -2.75 0.50 6.51
N LEU A 449 -2.92 0.38 7.83
CA LEU A 449 -3.08 -0.90 8.52
C LEU A 449 -4.31 -1.63 7.99
N ARG A 450 -5.44 -0.94 7.80
CA ARG A 450 -6.65 -1.53 7.20
C ARG A 450 -6.40 -2.07 5.79
N THR A 451 -5.62 -1.36 4.99
CA THR A 451 -5.26 -1.78 3.62
C THR A 451 -4.33 -2.99 3.68
N LEU A 452 -3.34 -2.96 4.57
CA LEU A 452 -2.36 -4.02 4.79
C LEU A 452 -3.06 -5.32 5.20
N THR A 453 -3.84 -5.28 6.29
CA THR A 453 -4.59 -6.43 6.81
C THR A 453 -5.53 -7.03 5.78
N HIS A 454 -6.33 -6.20 5.10
CA HIS A 454 -7.25 -6.70 4.07
C HIS A 454 -6.55 -7.36 2.90
N SER A 455 -5.43 -6.78 2.46
CA SER A 455 -4.66 -7.35 1.36
C SER A 455 -4.06 -8.69 1.78
N CYS A 456 -3.55 -8.80 3.02
CA CYS A 456 -3.05 -10.06 3.57
C CYS A 456 -4.15 -11.12 3.68
N ASN A 457 -5.36 -10.75 4.07
CA ASN A 457 -6.50 -11.68 4.12
C ASN A 457 -6.84 -12.22 2.73
N ILE A 458 -6.86 -11.35 1.70
CA ILE A 458 -7.14 -11.75 0.31
C ILE A 458 -6.11 -12.73 -0.26
N VAL A 459 -4.82 -12.54 0.06
CA VAL A 459 -3.73 -13.35 -0.51
C VAL A 459 -3.33 -14.53 0.37
N GLY A 460 -4.03 -14.76 1.49
CA GLY A 460 -3.76 -15.88 2.40
C GLY A 460 -2.44 -15.77 3.18
N ASN A 461 -2.05 -14.55 3.60
CA ASN A 461 -0.79 -14.33 4.34
C ASN A 461 -0.99 -13.44 5.57
N LEU A 462 -2.16 -13.55 6.21
CA LEU A 462 -2.49 -12.82 7.44
C LEU A 462 -1.59 -13.25 8.60
N ASP A 463 -1.31 -14.55 8.73
CA ASP A 463 -0.51 -15.09 9.84
C ASP A 463 0.90 -14.51 9.85
N ALA A 464 1.56 -14.40 8.70
CA ALA A 464 2.90 -13.81 8.64
C ALA A 464 2.91 -12.33 9.06
N LEU A 465 1.85 -11.58 8.72
CA LEU A 465 1.68 -10.20 9.18
C LEU A 465 1.52 -10.15 10.70
N LEU A 466 0.60 -10.94 11.26
CA LEU A 466 0.29 -10.94 12.68
C LEU A 466 1.49 -11.42 13.52
N MET A 467 2.16 -12.50 13.11
CA MET A 467 3.37 -13.02 13.78
C MET A 467 4.50 -12.00 13.76
N THR A 468 4.71 -11.32 12.62
CA THR A 468 5.73 -10.27 12.55
C THR A 468 5.37 -9.10 13.46
N ALA A 469 4.11 -8.66 13.45
CA ALA A 469 3.62 -7.58 14.31
C ALA A 469 3.77 -7.94 15.80
N ALA A 470 3.46 -9.17 16.20
CA ALA A 470 3.63 -9.66 17.58
C ALA A 470 5.07 -9.57 18.08
N ARG A 471 6.04 -9.87 17.21
CA ARG A 471 7.49 -9.88 17.50
C ARG A 471 8.13 -8.48 17.48
N MET A 472 7.43 -7.46 17.01
CA MET A 472 7.96 -6.11 16.96
C MET A 472 7.96 -5.44 18.36
N PRO A 473 8.84 -4.43 18.58
CA PRO A 473 8.73 -3.57 19.75
C PRO A 473 7.33 -2.95 19.82
N ASN A 474 6.65 -3.08 20.96
CA ASN A 474 5.25 -2.69 21.15
C ASN A 474 4.23 -3.51 20.32
N GLY A 475 4.53 -4.79 20.04
CA GLY A 475 3.66 -5.67 19.24
C GLY A 475 2.21 -5.75 19.73
N GLY A 476 1.98 -5.68 21.06
CA GLY A 476 0.63 -5.68 21.61
C GLY A 476 -0.21 -4.47 21.22
N SER A 477 0.38 -3.26 21.24
CA SER A 477 -0.35 -2.06 20.78
C SER A 477 -0.54 -2.06 19.27
N LEU A 478 0.45 -2.58 18.52
CA LEU A 478 0.36 -2.68 17.06
C LEU A 478 -0.76 -3.64 16.63
N LEU A 479 -0.87 -4.82 17.25
CA LEU A 479 -1.92 -5.78 16.97
C LEU A 479 -3.31 -5.25 17.35
N ARG A 480 -3.40 -4.51 18.47
CA ARG A 480 -4.61 -3.77 18.84
C ARG A 480 -4.98 -2.73 17.79
N ASP A 481 -4.03 -1.97 17.25
CA ASP A 481 -4.28 -0.99 16.19
C ASP A 481 -4.70 -1.68 14.87
N ILE A 482 -4.12 -2.85 14.55
CA ILE A 482 -4.52 -3.70 13.42
C ILE A 482 -5.97 -4.17 13.57
N LEU A 483 -6.36 -4.63 14.77
CA LEU A 483 -7.72 -5.01 15.10
C LEU A 483 -8.68 -3.83 14.85
N VAL A 484 -8.40 -2.67 15.44
CA VAL A 484 -9.24 -1.46 15.31
C VAL A 484 -9.35 -1.01 13.84
N ALA A 485 -8.26 -1.11 13.08
CA ALA A 485 -8.22 -0.75 11.67
C ALA A 485 -8.99 -1.74 10.77
N SER A 486 -8.89 -3.05 11.04
CA SER A 486 -9.43 -4.10 10.18
C SER A 486 -10.96 -4.01 10.04
N ARG A 487 -11.63 -3.73 11.16
CA ARG A 487 -13.07 -3.86 11.33
C ARG A 487 -13.61 -5.24 10.94
N ASP A 488 -12.84 -6.29 11.22
CA ASP A 488 -13.14 -7.68 10.88
C ASP A 488 -13.02 -8.56 12.14
N PRO A 489 -14.09 -9.28 12.54
CA PRO A 489 -14.09 -10.08 13.76
C PRO A 489 -13.08 -11.23 13.73
N TYR A 490 -12.85 -11.87 12.58
CA TYR A 490 -11.88 -12.98 12.47
C TYR A 490 -10.45 -12.48 12.63
N VAL A 491 -10.14 -11.34 12.02
CA VAL A 491 -8.83 -10.69 12.20
C VAL A 491 -8.63 -10.29 13.66
N ALA A 492 -9.68 -9.78 14.32
CA ALA A 492 -9.61 -9.36 15.72
C ALA A 492 -9.20 -10.53 16.63
N VAL A 493 -9.87 -11.67 16.47
CA VAL A 493 -9.58 -12.89 17.23
C VAL A 493 -8.21 -13.46 16.88
N ALA A 494 -7.87 -13.56 15.58
CA ALA A 494 -6.57 -14.06 15.14
C ALA A 494 -5.41 -13.20 15.68
N ALA A 495 -5.55 -11.86 15.68
CA ALA A 495 -4.56 -10.96 16.23
C ALA A 495 -4.35 -11.16 17.74
N TRP A 496 -5.44 -11.33 18.49
CA TRP A 496 -5.37 -11.59 19.93
C TRP A 496 -4.75 -12.95 20.24
N ALA A 497 -5.16 -14.00 19.52
CA ALA A 497 -4.62 -15.35 19.67
C ALA A 497 -3.11 -15.37 19.36
N THR A 498 -2.71 -14.76 18.24
CA THR A 498 -1.30 -14.64 17.84
C THR A 498 -0.45 -13.89 18.88
N TYR A 499 -1.01 -12.87 19.53
CA TYR A 499 -0.25 -12.14 20.54
C TYR A 499 0.00 -12.97 21.80
N ASN A 500 -0.97 -13.80 22.17
CA ASN A 500 -0.96 -14.59 23.41
C ASN A 500 -0.44 -16.02 23.24
N GLU A 501 -0.14 -16.43 22.02
CA GLU A 501 0.47 -17.73 21.72
C GLU A 501 1.79 -17.89 22.50
N GLY A 502 1.89 -18.97 23.29
CA GLY A 502 3.08 -19.31 24.07
C GLY A 502 3.36 -18.40 25.28
N ARG A 503 2.40 -17.58 25.72
CA ARG A 503 2.55 -16.75 26.94
C ARG A 503 1.89 -17.38 28.15
N ASP A 504 2.59 -17.39 29.27
CA ASP A 504 2.04 -17.83 30.57
C ASP A 504 0.92 -16.91 31.06
N THR A 505 1.08 -15.60 30.86
CA THR A 505 0.08 -14.59 31.21
C THR A 505 -0.52 -13.97 29.94
N LYS A 506 -1.80 -14.29 29.68
CA LYS A 506 -2.54 -13.73 28.54
C LYS A 506 -2.72 -12.23 28.72
N ALA A 507 -2.29 -11.47 27.73
CA ALA A 507 -2.44 -10.03 27.71
C ALA A 507 -3.87 -9.61 27.35
N LYS A 508 -4.28 -8.50 27.98
CA LYS A 508 -5.65 -8.04 28.01
C LYS A 508 -5.77 -6.68 27.32
N TRP A 509 -6.65 -6.59 26.32
CA TRP A 509 -6.84 -5.38 25.52
C TRP A 509 -8.04 -4.52 25.97
N GLY A 510 -8.79 -5.01 26.97
CA GLY A 510 -9.96 -4.34 27.53
C GLY A 510 -11.23 -4.60 26.71
N TRP A 511 -12.32 -4.92 27.41
CA TRP A 511 -13.61 -5.30 26.84
C TRP A 511 -14.22 -4.31 25.83
N HIS A 512 -14.02 -3.01 26.02
CA HIS A 512 -14.61 -1.96 25.18
C HIS A 512 -14.12 -1.99 23.72
N ILE A 513 -12.93 -2.54 23.46
CA ILE A 513 -12.37 -2.67 22.11
C ILE A 513 -13.13 -3.74 21.30
N TRP A 514 -13.73 -4.71 21.99
CA TRP A 514 -14.43 -5.84 21.40
C TRP A 514 -15.89 -5.55 21.04
N LEU A 515 -16.45 -4.43 21.53
CA LEU A 515 -17.87 -4.08 21.34
C LEU A 515 -18.31 -4.11 19.87
N PRO A 516 -17.54 -3.60 18.88
CA PRO A 516 -17.96 -3.65 17.48
C PRO A 516 -17.98 -5.05 16.85
N TYR A 517 -17.40 -6.05 17.52
CA TYR A 517 -17.15 -7.39 16.98
C TYR A 517 -17.92 -8.49 17.71
N ILE A 518 -18.21 -8.28 18.99
CA ILE A 518 -18.70 -9.31 19.90
C ILE A 518 -19.98 -10.00 19.42
N ARG A 519 -20.92 -9.24 18.86
CA ARG A 519 -22.17 -9.77 18.34
C ARG A 519 -21.90 -10.77 17.22
N THR A 520 -21.12 -10.34 16.23
CA THR A 520 -20.75 -11.17 15.08
C THR A 520 -19.95 -12.40 15.51
N LEU A 521 -19.07 -12.26 16.51
CA LEU A 521 -18.30 -13.38 17.07
C LEU A 521 -19.19 -14.43 17.75
N ILE A 522 -20.22 -14.01 18.48
CA ILE A 522 -21.11 -14.93 19.20
C ILE A 522 -22.10 -15.61 18.26
N GLU A 523 -22.64 -14.85 17.29
CA GLU A 523 -23.57 -15.37 16.29
C GLU A 523 -22.89 -16.34 15.31
N ASP A 524 -21.57 -16.25 15.12
CA ASP A 524 -20.81 -17.11 14.23
C ASP A 524 -20.62 -18.53 14.82
N PRO A 525 -21.09 -19.58 14.11
CA PRO A 525 -20.95 -20.95 14.54
C PRO A 525 -19.50 -21.48 14.52
N GLU A 526 -18.63 -20.96 13.66
CA GLU A 526 -17.26 -21.47 13.48
C GLU A 526 -16.29 -21.04 14.59
N ILE A 527 -16.64 -20.00 15.34
CA ILE A 527 -15.79 -19.45 16.39
C ILE A 527 -16.06 -20.14 17.72
N ASP A 528 -15.01 -20.68 18.33
CA ASP A 528 -15.08 -21.27 19.67
C ASP A 528 -15.45 -20.22 20.72
N VAL A 529 -16.51 -20.50 21.48
CA VAL A 529 -17.00 -19.63 22.55
C VAL A 529 -15.96 -19.47 23.66
N ALA A 530 -15.13 -20.47 23.93
CA ALA A 530 -14.06 -20.36 24.93
C ALA A 530 -13.08 -19.23 24.56
N LEU A 531 -12.71 -19.14 23.28
CA LEU A 531 -11.83 -18.10 22.75
C LEU A 531 -12.44 -16.69 22.88
N ILE A 532 -13.76 -16.57 22.69
CA ILE A 532 -14.50 -15.31 22.87
C ILE A 532 -14.36 -14.82 24.32
N TRP A 533 -14.58 -15.71 25.29
CA TRP A 533 -14.47 -15.37 26.72
C TRP A 533 -13.05 -14.98 27.13
N ASP A 534 -12.05 -15.68 26.61
CA ASP A 534 -10.64 -15.36 26.89
C ASP A 534 -10.23 -14.00 26.31
N ALA A 535 -10.74 -13.67 25.11
CA ALA A 535 -10.36 -12.46 24.39
C ALA A 535 -10.94 -11.17 24.98
N ILE A 536 -12.22 -11.20 25.38
CA ILE A 536 -12.98 -9.99 25.76
C ILE A 536 -12.54 -9.43 27.12
N ASP A 537 -11.84 -10.22 27.93
CA ASP A 537 -11.33 -9.80 29.24
C ASP A 537 -12.42 -9.19 30.13
N LEU A 538 -13.44 -9.99 30.42
CA LEU A 538 -14.47 -9.67 31.41
C LEU A 538 -14.03 -10.07 32.82
N LEU A 539 -12.72 -9.91 33.13
CA LEU A 539 -12.16 -10.16 34.45
C LEU A 539 -13.15 -9.76 35.54
N PRO A 540 -13.36 -10.60 36.57
CA PRO A 540 -14.29 -10.30 37.63
C PRO A 540 -14.01 -8.90 38.19
N PHE A 541 -14.98 -8.00 38.07
CA PHE A 541 -14.79 -6.59 38.33
C PHE A 541 -15.58 -6.20 39.56
N LYS A 542 -14.96 -5.63 40.58
CA LYS A 542 -15.64 -5.25 41.82
C LYS A 542 -16.59 -4.04 41.67
N SER A 543 -16.54 -3.33 40.55
CA SER A 543 -17.38 -2.15 40.30
C SER A 543 -17.72 -1.95 38.82
N ILE A 544 -18.97 -1.55 38.55
CA ILE A 544 -19.49 -1.33 37.19
C ILE A 544 -18.77 -0.13 36.56
N GLN A 545 -17.85 -0.41 35.63
CA GLN A 545 -17.19 0.62 34.82
C GLN A 545 -18.16 1.12 33.74
N ARG A 546 -18.59 2.38 33.86
CA ARG A 546 -19.33 3.09 32.80
C ARG A 546 -18.37 3.75 31.82
N LEU A 547 -18.58 3.49 30.54
CA LEU A 547 -17.86 4.14 29.45
C LEU A 547 -18.44 5.55 29.20
N PRO A 548 -17.61 6.50 28.74
CA PRO A 548 -18.09 7.76 28.19
C PRO A 548 -19.04 7.55 26.99
N PRO A 549 -20.04 8.43 26.76
CA PRO A 549 -21.03 8.27 25.70
C PRO A 549 -20.47 8.02 24.28
N ARG A 550 -19.31 8.60 23.97
CA ARG A 550 -18.62 8.41 22.68
C ARG A 550 -18.12 6.99 22.41
N TYR A 551 -18.04 6.15 23.44
CA TYR A 551 -17.61 4.75 23.34
C TYR A 551 -18.79 3.78 23.49
N HIS A 552 -20.02 4.31 23.59
CA HIS A 552 -21.20 3.46 23.56
C HIS A 552 -21.34 2.80 22.18
N TRP A 553 -21.73 1.53 22.18
CA TRP A 553 -21.98 0.78 20.95
C TRP A 553 -23.29 0.01 21.09
N GLU A 554 -24.24 0.21 20.18
CA GLU A 554 -25.62 -0.35 20.28
C GLU A 554 -26.31 -0.12 21.64
N GLY A 555 -26.02 1.03 22.27
CA GLY A 555 -26.52 1.37 23.61
C GLY A 555 -25.75 0.74 24.76
N ILE A 556 -24.74 -0.11 24.50
CA ILE A 556 -23.87 -0.71 25.51
C ILE A 556 -22.86 0.33 26.02
N GLY A 557 -23.02 0.73 27.27
CA GLY A 557 -22.16 1.70 27.96
C GLY A 557 -21.51 1.16 29.22
N ASP A 558 -21.86 -0.03 29.69
CA ASP A 558 -21.21 -0.67 30.83
C ASP A 558 -21.12 -2.18 30.65
N ARG A 559 -20.36 -2.82 31.54
CA ARG A 559 -20.10 -4.27 31.48
C ARG A 559 -21.36 -5.10 31.77
N MET A 560 -22.28 -4.63 32.60
CA MET A 560 -23.50 -5.39 32.91
C MET A 560 -24.41 -5.46 31.68
N MET A 561 -24.61 -4.32 31.02
CA MET A 561 -25.37 -4.26 29.77
C MET A 561 -24.70 -5.06 28.65
N LEU A 562 -23.36 -5.17 28.64
CA LEU A 562 -22.68 -6.09 27.73
C LEU A 562 -23.04 -7.55 28.03
N LEU A 563 -22.98 -7.98 29.30
CA LEU A 563 -23.33 -9.35 29.71
C LEU A 563 -24.79 -9.70 29.38
N GLU A 564 -25.71 -8.76 29.59
CA GLU A 564 -27.12 -8.90 29.19
C GLU A 564 -27.26 -9.16 27.68
N ARG A 565 -26.56 -8.36 26.85
CA ARG A 565 -26.60 -8.52 25.39
C ARG A 565 -25.92 -9.81 24.94
N MET A 566 -24.81 -10.19 25.56
CA MET A 566 -24.15 -11.48 25.30
C MET A 566 -25.09 -12.65 25.58
N ALA A 567 -25.83 -12.63 26.69
CA ALA A 567 -26.80 -13.68 27.00
C ALA A 567 -27.89 -13.77 25.93
N ASP A 568 -28.42 -12.63 25.46
CA ASP A 568 -29.39 -12.63 24.35
C ASP A 568 -28.79 -13.23 23.07
N TRP A 569 -27.56 -12.89 22.73
CA TRP A 569 -26.91 -13.42 21.52
C TRP A 569 -26.60 -14.92 21.65
N PHE A 570 -26.23 -15.42 22.83
CA PHE A 570 -26.06 -16.86 23.06
C PHE A 570 -27.37 -17.63 22.92
N MET A 571 -28.51 -17.04 23.30
CA MET A 571 -29.83 -17.63 23.10
C MET A 571 -30.19 -17.79 21.61
N LEU A 572 -29.69 -16.90 20.75
CA LEU A 572 -29.96 -16.91 19.31
C LEU A 572 -29.03 -17.86 18.53
N ARG A 573 -27.98 -18.39 19.17
CA ARG A 573 -26.99 -19.24 18.50
C ARG A 573 -27.59 -20.62 18.20
N THR A 574 -27.55 -21.02 16.93
CA THR A 574 -28.25 -22.23 16.41
C THR A 574 -27.44 -23.51 16.49
N ASN A 575 -26.10 -23.43 16.55
CA ASN A 575 -25.21 -24.60 16.53
C ASN A 575 -24.85 -25.15 17.91
N VAL A 576 -25.62 -24.82 18.94
CA VAL A 576 -25.33 -25.16 20.33
C VAL A 576 -26.51 -25.87 20.97
N THR A 577 -26.21 -26.87 21.79
CA THR A 577 -27.24 -27.58 22.56
C THR A 577 -27.84 -26.68 23.64
N PRO A 578 -29.07 -26.96 24.09
CA PRO A 578 -29.69 -26.20 25.19
C PRO A 578 -28.84 -26.23 26.47
N ARG A 579 -28.08 -27.32 26.69
CA ARG A 579 -27.12 -27.44 27.79
C ARG A 579 -25.96 -26.46 27.66
N GLN A 580 -25.42 -26.27 26.45
CA GLN A 580 -24.36 -25.30 26.18
C GLN A 580 -24.88 -23.86 26.31
N GLN A 581 -26.08 -23.56 25.78
CA GLN A 581 -26.72 -22.26 25.97
C GLN A 581 -26.89 -21.92 27.45
N LEU A 582 -27.35 -22.89 28.26
CA LEU A 582 -27.45 -22.72 29.71
C LEU A 582 -26.11 -22.38 30.34
N ARG A 583 -25.05 -23.13 30.02
CA ARG A 583 -23.68 -22.85 30.53
C ARG A 583 -23.19 -21.45 30.15
N PHE A 584 -23.50 -20.97 28.94
CA PHE A 584 -23.08 -19.63 28.52
C PHE A 584 -23.82 -18.53 29.28
N VAL A 585 -25.14 -18.70 29.49
CA VAL A 585 -25.95 -17.78 30.30
C VAL A 585 -25.49 -17.80 31.76
N GLU A 586 -25.28 -18.99 32.36
CA GLU A 586 -24.73 -19.15 33.70
C GLU A 586 -23.37 -18.45 33.84
N LYS A 587 -22.50 -18.54 32.83
CA LYS A 587 -21.22 -17.83 32.82
C LYS A 587 -21.42 -16.31 32.81
N CYS A 588 -22.35 -15.78 32.02
CA CYS A 588 -22.70 -14.34 32.08
C CYS A 588 -23.14 -13.92 33.49
N ILE A 589 -23.89 -14.78 34.17
CA ILE A 589 -24.40 -14.53 35.52
C ILE A 589 -23.27 -14.52 36.55
N ALA A 590 -22.40 -15.52 36.52
CA ALA A 590 -21.26 -15.62 37.42
C ALA A 590 -20.34 -14.38 37.30
N HIS A 591 -20.08 -13.92 36.07
CA HIS A 591 -19.31 -12.68 35.84
C HIS A 591 -20.02 -11.42 36.37
N GLY A 592 -21.35 -11.38 36.31
CA GLY A 592 -22.15 -10.29 36.86
C GLY A 592 -22.20 -10.28 38.40
N GLN A 593 -22.23 -11.45 39.03
CA GLN A 593 -22.30 -11.60 40.50
C GLN A 593 -21.04 -11.08 41.20
N VAL A 594 -19.85 -11.28 40.62
CA VAL A 594 -18.60 -10.75 41.21
C VAL A 594 -18.57 -9.21 41.21
N ALA A 595 -19.44 -8.57 40.42
CA ALA A 595 -19.59 -7.12 40.42
C ALA A 595 -20.42 -6.55 41.56
N GLY A 596 -20.94 -7.39 42.46
CA GLY A 596 -21.64 -6.97 43.66
C GLY A 596 -22.96 -6.21 43.41
N GLY A 597 -23.47 -6.25 42.18
CA GLY A 597 -24.74 -5.65 41.80
C GLY A 597 -25.89 -6.67 41.73
N PRO A 598 -27.15 -6.25 41.93
CA PRO A 598 -28.31 -7.11 41.74
C PRO A 598 -28.36 -7.59 40.28
N MET A 599 -28.68 -8.86 40.09
CA MET A 599 -28.76 -9.46 38.76
C MET A 599 -29.85 -8.79 37.91
N SER A 600 -29.53 -8.56 36.64
CA SER A 600 -30.49 -7.98 35.71
C SER A 600 -31.71 -8.88 35.52
N LYS A 601 -32.91 -8.27 35.54
CA LYS A 601 -34.17 -8.94 35.20
C LYS A 601 -34.12 -9.63 33.84
N ARG A 602 -33.33 -9.10 32.89
CA ARG A 602 -33.16 -9.66 31.55
C ARG A 602 -32.36 -10.97 31.57
N LEU A 603 -31.29 -11.03 32.36
CA LEU A 603 -30.52 -12.27 32.54
C LEU A 603 -31.34 -13.34 33.26
N MET A 604 -32.12 -12.96 34.28
CA MET A 604 -33.05 -13.87 34.97
C MET A 604 -34.11 -14.43 34.02
N ALA A 605 -34.68 -13.60 33.15
CA ALA A 605 -35.64 -14.05 32.14
C ALA A 605 -35.03 -15.04 31.13
N ASN A 606 -33.79 -14.82 30.69
CA ASN A 606 -33.10 -15.76 29.79
C ASN A 606 -32.79 -17.09 30.48
N LEU A 607 -32.36 -17.06 31.75
CA LEU A 607 -32.17 -18.27 32.56
C LEU A 607 -33.49 -19.04 32.72
N ALA A 608 -34.57 -18.35 33.10
CA ALA A 608 -35.88 -18.95 33.27
C ALA A 608 -36.35 -19.64 31.98
N LYS A 609 -36.27 -18.96 30.83
CA LYS A 609 -36.61 -19.54 29.51
C LYS A 609 -35.88 -20.85 29.21
N LEU A 610 -34.58 -20.92 29.50
CA LEU A 610 -33.79 -22.14 29.25
C LEU A 610 -34.13 -23.29 30.21
N VAL A 611 -34.45 -22.96 31.46
CA VAL A 611 -34.79 -23.94 32.49
C VAL A 611 -36.20 -24.50 32.31
N ILE A 612 -37.17 -23.64 31.97
CA ILE A 612 -38.58 -24.04 31.80
C ILE A 612 -38.87 -24.66 30.43
N ARG A 613 -37.92 -24.63 29.48
CA ARG A 613 -38.13 -25.18 28.14
C ARG A 613 -38.55 -26.64 28.14
N ASP A 614 -37.99 -27.43 29.07
CA ASP A 614 -38.36 -28.84 29.26
C ASP A 614 -39.86 -28.96 29.68
N LEU A 615 -40.38 -28.01 30.48
CA LEU A 615 -41.80 -27.93 30.86
C LEU A 615 -42.68 -27.49 29.69
N GLU A 616 -42.21 -26.53 28.88
CA GLU A 616 -42.90 -26.08 27.66
C GLU A 616 -43.02 -27.20 26.61
N GLU A 617 -42.02 -28.07 26.53
CA GLU A 617 -42.00 -29.26 25.67
C GLU A 617 -42.86 -30.42 26.24
N GLY A 618 -43.54 -30.24 27.37
CA GLY A 618 -44.45 -31.22 27.98
C GLY A 618 -43.77 -32.28 28.84
N SER A 619 -42.51 -32.08 29.23
CA SER A 619 -41.82 -32.96 30.19
C SER A 619 -41.85 -32.37 31.60
N LEU A 620 -41.55 -33.16 32.62
CA LEU A 620 -41.55 -32.68 34.02
C LEU A 620 -40.41 -31.69 34.35
N GLY A 621 -39.47 -31.48 33.42
CA GLY A 621 -38.26 -30.71 33.64
C GLY A 621 -37.32 -31.33 34.69
N ARG A 622 -36.02 -31.03 34.59
CA ARG A 622 -35.04 -31.55 35.57
C ARG A 622 -35.17 -30.82 36.91
N THR A 623 -35.46 -31.56 37.99
CA THR A 623 -35.67 -31.01 39.35
C THR A 623 -34.51 -30.12 39.80
N ALA A 624 -33.26 -30.56 39.61
CA ALA A 624 -32.07 -29.77 39.95
C ALA A 624 -32.02 -28.39 39.25
N ARG A 625 -32.49 -28.28 38.00
CA ARG A 625 -32.49 -27.01 37.26
C ARG A 625 -33.58 -26.06 37.74
N LEU A 626 -34.74 -26.60 38.09
CA LEU A 626 -35.87 -25.82 38.62
C LEU A 626 -35.53 -25.30 40.03
N GLN A 627 -34.92 -26.14 40.88
CA GLN A 627 -34.39 -25.71 42.17
C GLN A 627 -33.32 -24.64 42.01
N TYR A 628 -32.40 -24.80 41.05
CA TYR A 628 -31.41 -23.77 40.73
C TYR A 628 -32.06 -22.44 40.34
N LEU A 629 -33.10 -22.44 39.49
CA LEU A 629 -33.84 -21.23 39.13
C LEU A 629 -34.47 -20.57 40.35
N ILE A 630 -35.11 -21.34 41.25
CA ILE A 630 -35.71 -20.82 42.49
C ILE A 630 -34.63 -20.18 43.38
N LYS A 631 -33.49 -20.86 43.58
CA LYS A 631 -32.35 -20.34 44.37
C LYS A 631 -31.82 -19.04 43.78
N MET A 632 -31.73 -18.93 42.45
CA MET A 632 -31.30 -17.72 41.77
C MET A 632 -32.31 -16.57 41.88
N VAL A 633 -33.62 -16.87 41.83
CA VAL A 633 -34.68 -15.88 42.08
C VAL A 633 -34.62 -15.40 43.52
N GLU A 634 -34.47 -16.30 44.48
CA GLU A 634 -34.39 -15.97 45.91
C GLU A 634 -33.21 -15.04 46.20
N LEU A 635 -32.03 -15.37 45.64
CA LEU A 635 -30.81 -14.60 45.82
C LEU A 635 -30.91 -13.16 45.27
N HIS A 636 -31.62 -12.95 44.15
CA HIS A 636 -31.59 -11.68 43.41
C HIS A 636 -32.88 -10.85 43.44
N LEU A 637 -34.03 -11.49 43.60
CA LEU A 637 -35.36 -10.87 43.63
C LEU A 637 -36.03 -11.03 45.01
N GLY A 638 -35.46 -11.83 45.90
CA GLY A 638 -35.92 -12.05 47.27
C GLY A 638 -36.80 -13.29 47.44
N PRO A 639 -37.03 -13.70 48.70
CA PRO A 639 -37.71 -14.96 49.03
C PRO A 639 -39.20 -14.96 48.60
N GLU A 640 -39.86 -13.81 48.60
CA GLU A 640 -41.27 -13.71 48.18
C GLU A 640 -41.47 -14.04 46.70
N GLU A 641 -40.60 -13.52 45.83
CA GLU A 641 -40.66 -13.82 44.39
C GLU A 641 -40.26 -15.27 44.11
N ALA A 642 -39.32 -15.83 44.88
CA ALA A 642 -38.94 -17.24 44.79
C ALA A 642 -40.10 -18.18 45.15
N ALA A 643 -40.88 -17.85 46.18
CA ALA A 643 -42.08 -18.60 46.55
C ALA A 643 -43.14 -18.57 45.45
N LYS A 644 -43.36 -17.41 44.80
CA LYS A 644 -44.27 -17.30 43.65
C LYS A 644 -43.81 -18.16 42.47
N VAL A 645 -42.53 -18.11 42.13
CA VAL A 645 -41.95 -18.92 41.05
C VAL A 645 -42.07 -20.42 41.38
N ARG A 646 -41.78 -20.82 42.62
CA ARG A 646 -41.96 -22.22 43.08
C ARG A 646 -43.39 -22.71 42.86
N HIS A 647 -44.38 -21.94 43.33
CA HIS A 647 -45.78 -22.29 43.18
C HIS A 647 -46.21 -22.42 41.71
N GLN A 648 -45.71 -21.55 40.82
CA GLN A 648 -45.98 -21.64 39.39
C GLN A 648 -45.37 -22.91 38.76
N LEU A 649 -44.12 -23.25 39.11
CA LEU A 649 -43.45 -24.44 38.59
C LEU A 649 -44.11 -25.74 39.05
N GLU A 650 -44.56 -25.80 40.31
CA GLU A 650 -45.33 -26.92 40.86
C GLU A 650 -46.68 -27.07 40.15
N GLY A 651 -47.40 -25.97 39.97
CA GLY A 651 -48.66 -25.96 39.21
C GLY A 651 -48.48 -26.46 37.78
N TRP A 652 -47.39 -26.07 37.11
CA TRP A 652 -47.13 -26.50 35.74
C TRP A 652 -46.75 -27.98 35.65
N ARG A 653 -45.92 -28.48 36.59
CA ARG A 653 -45.63 -29.92 36.72
C ARG A 653 -46.89 -30.73 36.95
N TRP A 654 -47.79 -30.25 37.81
CA TRP A 654 -49.08 -30.89 38.05
C TRP A 654 -49.92 -30.97 36.77
N ILE A 655 -49.93 -29.93 35.93
CA ILE A 655 -50.62 -29.95 34.64
C ILE A 655 -50.01 -31.00 33.71
N VAL A 656 -48.68 -31.07 33.61
CA VAL A 656 -47.98 -32.04 32.74
C VAL A 656 -48.30 -33.48 33.17
N VAL A 657 -48.23 -33.79 34.47
CA VAL A 657 -48.58 -35.12 35.01
C VAL A 657 -50.04 -35.50 34.71
N ASN A 658 -50.95 -34.52 34.74
CA ASN A 658 -52.38 -34.75 34.57
C ASN A 658 -52.90 -34.53 33.13
N GLN A 659 -52.01 -34.22 32.17
CA GLN A 659 -52.35 -34.13 30.75
C GLN A 659 -52.38 -35.50 30.05
N ASP A 660 -51.76 -36.53 30.63
CA ASP A 660 -51.90 -37.93 30.19
C ASP A 660 -53.26 -38.50 30.64
N PHE A 661 -54.31 -38.27 29.84
CA PHE A 661 -55.58 -38.96 30.01
C PHE A 661 -55.43 -40.43 29.60
N GLY A 662 -55.30 -41.35 30.57
CA GLY A 662 -55.66 -42.75 30.32
C GLY A 662 -55.11 -43.88 31.20
N ASN A 663 -54.86 -43.72 32.51
CA ASN A 663 -55.18 -44.70 33.57
C ASN A 663 -54.53 -44.33 34.92
N LYS A 664 -55.35 -44.31 35.97
CA LYS A 664 -55.10 -43.94 37.39
C LYS A 664 -54.06 -44.85 38.10
N PRO A 665 -53.57 -44.52 39.34
CA PRO A 665 -54.17 -43.59 40.32
C PRO A 665 -53.24 -42.56 41.00
N LYS A 666 -53.92 -41.67 41.73
CA LYS A 666 -53.44 -40.66 42.68
C LYS A 666 -52.30 -41.18 43.57
N THR A 667 -51.08 -40.75 43.31
CA THR A 667 -50.07 -40.58 44.36
C THR A 667 -50.02 -39.11 44.73
N LYS A 668 -50.23 -38.84 46.01
CA LYS A 668 -49.96 -37.54 46.61
C LYS A 668 -48.43 -37.43 46.60
N PHE A 669 -47.88 -36.74 45.60
CA PHE A 669 -46.44 -36.52 45.49
C PHE A 669 -46.09 -35.33 46.39
N ASP A 670 -45.39 -35.61 47.49
CA ASP A 670 -44.95 -34.59 48.45
C ASP A 670 -43.48 -34.27 48.19
N LEU A 671 -43.23 -33.09 47.64
CA LEU A 671 -41.87 -32.62 47.31
C LEU A 671 -41.00 -32.47 48.56
N GLU A 672 -41.59 -32.31 49.75
CA GLU A 672 -40.85 -32.24 51.03
C GLU A 672 -40.09 -33.55 51.34
N GLU A 673 -40.68 -34.70 51.01
CA GLU A 673 -40.08 -36.01 51.30
C GLU A 673 -38.90 -36.32 50.35
N GLU A 674 -39.02 -35.95 49.06
CA GLU A 674 -37.90 -36.00 48.11
C GLU A 674 -36.85 -34.89 48.36
N LEU A 675 -37.24 -33.74 48.94
CA LEU A 675 -36.32 -32.65 49.32
C LEU A 675 -35.41 -33.06 50.49
N ASP A 676 -35.93 -33.85 51.43
CA ASP A 676 -35.15 -34.37 52.55
C ASP A 676 -34.19 -35.49 52.09
N GLU A 677 -34.63 -36.39 51.21
CA GLU A 677 -33.75 -37.44 50.66
C GLU A 677 -32.65 -36.89 49.74
N LEU A 678 -32.95 -35.88 48.91
CA LEU A 678 -31.96 -35.22 48.05
C LEU A 678 -31.09 -34.20 48.79
N GLY A 679 -31.55 -33.61 49.90
CA GLY A 679 -30.71 -32.81 50.78
C GLY A 679 -29.55 -33.63 51.34
N VAL A 680 -29.83 -34.88 51.72
CA VAL A 680 -28.80 -35.84 52.16
C VAL A 680 -27.85 -36.23 51.01
N GLU A 681 -28.35 -36.41 49.79
CA GLU A 681 -27.48 -36.69 48.63
C GLU A 681 -26.65 -35.48 48.16
N MET A 682 -27.20 -34.26 48.25
CA MET A 682 -26.50 -33.03 47.93
C MET A 682 -25.40 -32.70 48.94
N ASP A 683 -25.65 -32.89 50.24
CA ASP A 683 -24.61 -32.78 51.27
C ASP A 683 -23.48 -33.77 51.00
N GLN A 684 -23.80 -35.00 50.57
CA GLN A 684 -22.79 -35.99 50.17
C GLN A 684 -22.06 -35.64 48.87
N TYR A 685 -22.66 -34.87 47.97
CA TYR A 685 -22.03 -34.40 46.73
C TYR A 685 -21.13 -33.17 46.98
N GLU A 686 -21.59 -32.22 47.80
CA GLU A 686 -20.79 -31.06 48.23
C GLU A 686 -19.60 -31.51 49.10
N THR A 687 -19.79 -32.53 49.96
CA THR A 687 -18.68 -33.15 50.71
C THR A 687 -17.67 -33.82 49.77
N ARG A 688 -18.13 -34.49 48.69
CA ARG A 688 -17.24 -35.08 47.67
C ARG A 688 -16.53 -34.04 46.81
N GLN A 689 -17.18 -32.92 46.47
CA GLN A 689 -16.56 -31.80 45.77
C GLN A 689 -15.53 -31.09 46.66
N GLY A 690 -15.82 -30.87 47.94
CA GLY A 690 -14.89 -30.29 48.90
C GLY A 690 -13.63 -31.14 49.09
N LEU A 691 -13.78 -32.47 49.17
CA LEU A 691 -12.63 -33.39 49.25
C LEU A 691 -11.77 -33.37 47.96
N LEU A 692 -12.39 -33.23 46.79
CA LEU A 692 -11.66 -33.09 45.52
C LEU A 692 -10.95 -31.73 45.39
N GLU A 693 -11.54 -30.66 45.93
CA GLU A 693 -10.91 -29.34 46.00
C GLU A 693 -9.77 -29.30 47.01
N GLU A 694 -9.89 -29.97 48.16
CA GLU A 694 -8.79 -30.16 49.12
C GLU A 694 -7.65 -31.02 48.56
N GLU A 695 -7.94 -32.08 47.78
CA GLU A 695 -6.92 -32.84 47.05
C GLU A 695 -6.17 -31.95 46.04
N LEU A 696 -6.90 -31.15 45.25
CA LEU A 696 -6.32 -30.19 44.28
C LEU A 696 -5.50 -29.08 44.95
N ILE A 697 -5.89 -28.63 46.15
CA ILE A 697 -5.13 -27.67 46.95
C ILE A 697 -3.88 -28.33 47.53
N SER A 698 -3.97 -29.57 48.02
CA SER A 698 -2.83 -30.32 48.55
C SER A 698 -1.78 -30.66 47.48
N GLU A 699 -2.22 -30.98 46.25
CA GLU A 699 -1.32 -31.16 45.11
C GLU A 699 -0.68 -29.84 44.65
N SER A 700 -1.37 -28.71 44.85
CA SER A 700 -0.82 -27.39 44.55
C SER A 700 0.20 -26.92 45.60
N GLU A 701 0.01 -27.27 46.88
CA GLU A 701 0.96 -26.95 47.96
C GLU A 701 2.20 -27.85 47.93
N TYR A 702 2.06 -29.14 47.59
CA TYR A 702 3.21 -30.05 47.40
C TYR A 702 4.13 -29.59 46.24
N ASN A 703 3.56 -29.01 45.18
CA ASN A 703 4.34 -28.47 44.06
C ASN A 703 5.04 -27.13 44.37
N ILE A 704 4.65 -26.43 45.45
CA ILE A 704 5.30 -25.19 45.89
C ILE A 704 6.50 -25.47 46.81
N GLU A 705 6.48 -26.57 47.56
CA GLU A 705 7.63 -26.97 48.41
C GLU A 705 8.75 -27.67 47.62
N GLU A 706 8.47 -28.35 46.51
CA GLU A 706 9.50 -29.05 45.71
C GLU A 706 10.32 -28.13 44.77
N TYR A 707 9.89 -26.87 44.57
CA TYR A 707 10.64 -25.85 43.82
C TYR A 707 11.16 -24.69 44.70
N GLY A 708 11.08 -24.85 46.02
CA GLY A 708 11.59 -23.93 47.03
C GLY A 708 12.79 -24.50 47.80
N SER A 709 13.82 -24.99 47.12
CA SER A 709 15.17 -25.22 47.68
C SER A 709 16.25 -25.08 46.63
#